data_AF-A0A375YMA2-F1
#
_entry.id   AF-A0A375YMA2-F1
#
_cell.length_a   1.000
_cell.length_b   1.000
_cell.length_c   1.000
_cell.angle_alpha   90.00
_cell.angle_beta   90.00
_cell.angle_gamma   90.00
#
_symmetry.space_group_name_H-M   'P 1'
#
loop_
_entity.id
_entity.type
_entity.pdbx_description
1 polymer ?
#
loop_
_entity_poly.entity_id
_entity_poly.type
_entity_poly.pdbx_seq_one_letter_code
_entity_poly.pdbx_strand_id
1 'polypeptide(L)'
;MPEPPLLLADRVMSIDGEPGTMGTGRIVTETDVDPDAWYMHNGRMSPGVVIEFGQADLLLASWLGADFSNRSQRVYRLLGCDLTFMGGLPQGGETLHYDIHIDGHAKTGDTRLFFFHYDCYIGDRLAISVRNGQAGFFSDEELANSDGVLWDAADDAPRDGARRDDPPQVTRKRSFDRTDIEAFTNGNSFACFGTGFEMAAAHSRTPSLPKGKLRLFDEVAEFDPDGGPWGRGYLRARASVPTDAWFYDGHFKNDPCMPGTLMADAATQALSFAMAAYGFTIERDGWRFEPVPEEMARFVCRGQVTPDADHVLDYEVFVEEIIDGPTPTIFASLLCSSDGFKVFHCRRFGMRLVPDWPMPPGAPGPVRILEGTKDVRGDQGALLACGRGMPSDAFGALYAPFDGARRAPRLPDEPYHFMSRVLSVSSPPGVPTKDGVVVAEYDVPAGEWYFEAGRSDAVPLSVLIEILLQPCGWLSSYNGFAANRSDDVVFRNLDGGDILLHRPARVGTLRVTSRLERFAEGGGSTIVFFEVVCTQGDDIVMTMKTAFGFFSPEALKNQVGLRVEPGVLEALSEPAPVTLSYRDTQLDGAPWLAQDRLQVIDRVNFWPGGGQAGLGRCVAEFDVRPEAWFFKAHFFQDPVQPGSLGLEAMQQAARAAVRLSGLADGATAFEPVASGQSFSWKFRGQVIPTNGRTRSEIEIQSVTQEDDAVLVVFNGRFWVDDLCIYETIGMGVRAR
;
A
#
# COMPACT_ATOMS: atom_id res chain seq x y z
N MET A 1 8.24 3.35 -38.85
CA MET A 1 7.61 3.80 -37.59
C MET A 1 6.38 2.93 -37.32
N PRO A 2 6.11 2.57 -36.06
CA PRO A 2 4.82 2.05 -35.60
C PRO A 2 3.61 2.93 -36.00
N GLU A 3 2.42 2.33 -36.03
CA GLU A 3 1.11 2.98 -36.09
C GLU A 3 0.50 3.05 -34.67
N PRO A 4 -0.49 3.95 -34.41
CA PRO A 4 -1.23 3.94 -33.16
C PRO A 4 -1.78 2.53 -32.84
N PRO A 5 -1.76 2.08 -31.57
CA PRO A 5 -1.44 2.86 -30.36
C PRO A 5 0.05 2.90 -29.99
N LEU A 6 0.95 2.37 -30.82
CA LEU A 6 2.39 2.27 -30.57
C LEU A 6 3.22 3.35 -31.28
N LEU A 7 2.58 4.27 -32.00
CA LEU A 7 3.20 5.52 -32.41
C LEU A 7 3.25 6.46 -31.20
N LEU A 8 4.44 6.65 -30.62
CA LEU A 8 4.64 7.33 -29.33
C LEU A 8 5.52 8.59 -29.44
N ALA A 9 5.77 9.07 -30.64
CA ALA A 9 6.45 10.34 -30.90
C ALA A 9 5.42 11.38 -31.39
N ASP A 10 5.18 12.45 -30.63
CA ASP A 10 4.20 13.47 -31.01
C ASP A 10 4.77 14.48 -32.01
N ARG A 11 6.02 14.89 -31.77
CA ARG A 11 6.64 16.04 -32.45
C ARG A 11 8.08 15.75 -32.80
N VAL A 12 8.47 16.10 -34.03
CA VAL A 12 9.89 16.20 -34.43
C VAL A 12 10.32 17.65 -34.32
N MET A 13 11.30 17.91 -33.46
CA MET A 13 11.80 19.26 -33.16
C MET A 13 12.94 19.66 -34.10
N SER A 14 13.81 18.72 -34.46
CA SER A 14 14.86 18.93 -35.45
C SER A 14 15.33 17.61 -36.05
N ILE A 15 15.85 17.68 -37.28
CA ILE A 15 16.58 16.60 -37.95
C ILE A 15 17.84 17.20 -38.54
N ASP A 16 19.00 16.69 -38.14
CA ASP A 16 20.30 17.03 -38.69
C ASP A 16 20.88 15.82 -39.43
N GLY A 17 21.22 15.98 -40.71
CA GLY A 17 21.76 14.93 -41.56
C GLY A 17 21.36 15.12 -43.01
N GLU A 18 22.30 14.89 -43.94
CA GLU A 18 22.04 15.08 -45.37
C GLU A 18 21.09 13.98 -45.88
N PRO A 19 19.92 14.32 -46.45
CA PRO A 19 18.92 13.33 -46.87
C PRO A 19 19.47 12.34 -47.89
N GLY A 20 19.15 11.05 -47.72
CA GLY A 20 19.48 10.02 -48.70
C GLY A 20 20.96 9.62 -48.80
N THR A 21 21.83 10.11 -47.91
CA THR A 21 23.29 9.88 -48.00
C THR A 21 23.79 8.59 -47.38
N MET A 22 22.97 7.93 -46.57
CA MET A 22 23.37 6.86 -45.64
C MET A 22 24.52 7.29 -44.71
N GLY A 23 24.62 8.59 -44.41
CA GLY A 23 25.57 9.16 -43.46
C GLY A 23 25.12 9.01 -42.00
N THR A 24 25.76 9.74 -41.10
CA THR A 24 25.32 9.91 -39.71
C THR A 24 24.24 10.98 -39.62
N GLY A 25 23.48 11.00 -38.53
CA GLY A 25 22.49 12.05 -38.31
C GLY A 25 22.00 12.10 -36.87
N ARG A 26 21.16 13.09 -36.60
CA ARG A 26 20.54 13.34 -35.30
C ARG A 26 19.07 13.72 -35.52
N ILE A 27 18.20 13.24 -34.65
CA ILE A 27 16.79 13.62 -34.58
C ILE A 27 16.43 13.92 -33.14
N VAL A 28 15.69 15.01 -32.96
CA VAL A 28 15.15 15.39 -31.64
C VAL A 28 13.64 15.30 -31.70
N THR A 29 13.03 14.59 -30.75
CA THR A 29 11.57 14.44 -30.64
C THR A 29 11.05 14.77 -29.26
N GLU A 30 9.81 15.24 -29.19
CA GLU A 30 9.10 15.46 -27.94
C GLU A 30 7.76 14.73 -27.90
N THR A 31 7.41 14.22 -26.72
CA THR A 31 6.11 13.59 -26.45
C THR A 31 5.60 14.01 -25.07
N ASP A 32 4.32 14.37 -25.00
CA ASP A 32 3.68 14.67 -23.72
C ASP A 32 3.08 13.39 -23.13
N VAL A 33 3.42 13.07 -21.88
CA VAL A 33 2.94 11.86 -21.21
C VAL A 33 1.50 12.12 -20.74
N ASP A 34 0.52 11.55 -21.45
CA ASP A 34 -0.88 11.62 -21.04
C ASP A 34 -1.10 10.79 -19.76
N PRO A 35 -1.57 11.39 -18.64
CA PRO A 35 -1.86 10.68 -17.40
C PRO A 35 -2.87 9.53 -17.54
N ASP A 36 -3.74 9.60 -18.55
CA ASP A 36 -4.81 8.63 -18.80
C ASP A 36 -4.45 7.62 -19.92
N ALA A 37 -3.21 7.65 -20.42
CA ALA A 37 -2.77 6.74 -21.46
C ALA A 37 -2.74 5.27 -21.00
N TRP A 38 -2.95 4.36 -21.95
CA TRP A 38 -2.97 2.90 -21.72
C TRP A 38 -1.66 2.34 -21.15
N TYR A 39 -0.56 3.08 -21.31
CA TYR A 39 0.77 2.69 -20.84
C TYR A 39 1.11 3.18 -19.42
N MET A 40 0.17 3.82 -18.74
CA MET A 40 0.34 4.33 -17.38
C MET A 40 0.03 3.25 -16.33
N HIS A 41 0.93 3.10 -15.36
CA HIS A 41 0.81 2.23 -14.19
C HIS A 41 1.19 3.00 -12.93
N ASN A 42 0.27 3.11 -11.97
CA ASN A 42 0.48 3.88 -10.73
C ASN A 42 1.03 5.30 -10.96
N GLY A 43 0.53 5.97 -12.01
CA GLY A 43 0.90 7.34 -12.37
C GLY A 43 2.22 7.48 -13.13
N ARG A 44 2.87 6.37 -13.49
CA ARG A 44 4.15 6.34 -14.23
C ARG A 44 4.09 5.44 -15.45
N MET A 45 4.95 5.67 -16.43
CA MET A 45 5.09 4.80 -17.59
C MET A 45 5.77 3.47 -17.21
N SER A 46 5.38 2.37 -17.87
CA SER A 46 6.07 1.08 -17.71
C SER A 46 7.48 1.10 -18.34
N PRO A 47 8.51 0.46 -17.74
CA PRO A 47 9.89 0.52 -18.21
C PRO A 47 10.08 0.24 -19.71
N GLY A 48 9.45 -0.81 -20.25
CA GLY A 48 9.58 -1.14 -21.68
C GLY A 48 8.97 -0.08 -22.59
N VAL A 49 7.88 0.56 -22.16
CA VAL A 49 7.26 1.63 -22.94
C VAL A 49 8.16 2.86 -23.00
N VAL A 50 8.86 3.22 -21.91
CA VAL A 50 9.85 4.32 -21.92
C VAL A 50 10.95 4.07 -22.96
N ILE A 51 11.36 2.81 -23.16
CA ILE A 51 12.34 2.46 -24.19
C ILE A 51 11.73 2.59 -25.60
N GLU A 52 10.48 2.14 -25.78
CA GLU A 52 9.75 2.19 -27.06
C GLU A 52 9.52 3.62 -27.59
N PHE A 53 9.48 4.62 -26.70
CA PHE A 53 9.40 6.02 -27.11
C PHE A 53 10.66 6.51 -27.87
N GLY A 54 11.79 5.81 -27.78
CA GLY A 54 13.01 6.07 -28.56
C GLY A 54 12.94 5.69 -30.05
N GLN A 55 11.77 5.27 -30.54
CA GLN A 55 11.51 4.77 -31.90
C GLN A 55 11.77 5.74 -33.07
N ALA A 56 12.15 7.00 -32.82
CA ALA A 56 12.39 7.97 -33.90
C ALA A 56 13.72 7.74 -34.65
N ASP A 57 14.56 6.81 -34.18
CA ASP A 57 15.70 6.28 -34.92
C ASP A 57 15.30 5.71 -36.29
N LEU A 58 14.13 5.06 -36.40
CA LEU A 58 13.53 4.59 -37.65
C LEU A 58 13.26 5.72 -38.64
N LEU A 59 12.71 6.84 -38.15
CA LEU A 59 12.44 8.02 -38.98
C LEU A 59 13.76 8.64 -39.46
N LEU A 60 14.75 8.74 -38.59
CA LEU A 60 16.08 9.24 -38.95
C LEU A 60 16.78 8.32 -39.96
N ALA A 61 16.72 7.00 -39.78
CA ALA A 61 17.26 6.03 -40.73
C ALA A 61 16.59 6.15 -42.11
N SER A 62 15.27 6.37 -42.13
CA SER A 62 14.50 6.62 -43.36
C SER A 62 14.94 7.93 -44.03
N TRP A 63 15.08 9.02 -43.27
CA TRP A 63 15.58 10.32 -43.74
C TRP A 63 16.97 10.22 -44.37
N LEU A 64 17.87 9.47 -43.74
CA LEU A 64 19.22 9.22 -44.24
C LEU A 64 19.24 8.28 -45.46
N GLY A 65 18.12 7.66 -45.83
CA GLY A 65 17.97 6.94 -47.10
C GLY A 65 17.90 5.42 -47.03
N ALA A 66 17.67 4.84 -45.85
CA ALA A 66 17.57 3.38 -45.71
C ALA A 66 16.52 2.77 -46.67
N ASP A 67 15.37 3.44 -46.84
CA ASP A 67 14.25 2.97 -47.65
C ASP A 67 14.57 2.85 -49.14
N PHE A 68 15.42 3.74 -49.68
CA PHE A 68 15.83 3.67 -51.09
C PHE A 68 16.58 2.38 -51.42
N SER A 69 17.24 1.82 -50.40
CA SER A 69 17.94 0.54 -50.48
C SER A 69 17.04 -0.64 -50.15
N ASN A 70 16.15 -0.53 -49.16
CA ASN A 70 15.33 -1.63 -48.68
C ASN A 70 14.15 -1.97 -49.62
N ARG A 71 13.52 -0.95 -50.22
CA ARG A 71 12.44 -1.10 -51.23
C ARG A 71 11.33 -2.08 -50.83
N SER A 72 10.98 -2.11 -49.54
CA SER A 72 9.98 -3.04 -48.97
C SER A 72 10.31 -4.53 -49.12
N GLN A 73 11.56 -4.88 -49.41
CA GLN A 73 12.04 -6.27 -49.46
C GLN A 73 12.69 -6.72 -48.15
N ARG A 74 12.82 -5.80 -47.20
CA ARG A 74 13.50 -6.00 -45.93
C ARG A 74 12.74 -5.30 -44.82
N VAL A 75 12.73 -5.90 -43.64
CA VAL A 75 12.00 -5.46 -42.45
C VAL A 75 12.96 -5.04 -41.34
N TYR A 76 12.53 -4.10 -40.52
CA TYR A 76 13.34 -3.54 -39.44
C TYR A 76 13.33 -4.44 -38.20
N ARG A 77 14.49 -4.73 -37.61
CA ARG A 77 14.57 -5.34 -36.28
C ARG A 77 15.64 -4.67 -35.43
N LEU A 78 15.31 -4.41 -34.17
CA LEU A 78 16.27 -4.07 -33.12
C LEU A 78 17.04 -5.34 -32.74
N LEU A 79 18.37 -5.26 -32.67
CA LEU A 79 19.25 -6.38 -32.28
C LEU A 79 19.71 -6.28 -30.82
N GLY A 80 19.77 -5.07 -30.27
CA GLY A 80 20.16 -4.86 -28.88
C GLY A 80 20.67 -3.45 -28.60
N CYS A 81 20.88 -3.18 -27.32
CA CYS A 81 21.45 -1.93 -26.83
C CYS A 81 21.96 -2.08 -25.39
N ASP A 82 22.76 -1.12 -24.93
CA ASP A 82 23.11 -0.92 -23.53
C ASP A 82 22.24 0.21 -22.98
N LEU A 83 21.30 -0.12 -22.08
CA LEU A 83 20.31 0.80 -21.51
C LEU A 83 20.66 1.13 -20.06
N THR A 84 20.51 2.39 -19.68
CA THR A 84 20.60 2.84 -18.28
C THR A 84 19.41 3.73 -17.93
N PHE A 85 18.67 3.36 -16.90
CA PHE A 85 17.70 4.25 -16.24
C PHE A 85 18.46 5.17 -15.28
N MET A 86 18.16 6.47 -15.27
CA MET A 86 18.90 7.44 -14.44
C MET A 86 18.15 7.83 -13.16
N GLY A 87 16.90 7.39 -13.00
CA GLY A 87 16.07 7.70 -11.84
C GLY A 87 14.63 7.25 -12.03
N GLY A 88 13.70 7.97 -11.38
CA GLY A 88 12.27 7.67 -11.46
C GLY A 88 11.73 7.68 -12.88
N LEU A 89 10.86 6.71 -13.17
CA LEU A 89 10.15 6.58 -14.45
C LEU A 89 9.28 7.82 -14.73
N PRO A 90 9.07 8.17 -16.00
CA PRO A 90 8.25 9.33 -16.38
C PRO A 90 6.83 9.26 -15.81
N GLN A 91 6.29 10.40 -15.41
CA GLN A 91 4.96 10.58 -14.82
C GLN A 91 4.00 11.26 -15.80
N GLY A 92 2.70 11.05 -15.57
CA GLY A 92 1.67 11.78 -16.30
C GLY A 92 1.82 13.29 -16.15
N GLY A 93 1.72 14.02 -17.27
CA GLY A 93 1.90 15.47 -17.35
C GLY A 93 3.34 15.92 -17.57
N GLU A 94 4.33 15.01 -17.55
CA GLU A 94 5.71 15.33 -17.96
C GLU A 94 5.84 15.32 -19.49
N THR A 95 6.83 16.06 -20.03
CA THR A 95 7.20 16.01 -21.45
C THR A 95 8.55 15.30 -21.58
N LEU A 96 8.60 14.28 -22.43
CA LEU A 96 9.82 13.55 -22.78
C LEU A 96 10.50 14.21 -23.96
N HIS A 97 11.81 14.43 -23.87
CA HIS A 97 12.64 15.00 -24.92
C HIS A 97 13.74 14.00 -25.30
N TYR A 98 13.60 13.33 -26.44
CA TYR A 98 14.58 12.36 -26.95
C TYR A 98 15.55 13.03 -27.91
N ASP A 99 16.85 12.85 -27.66
CA ASP A 99 17.94 13.25 -28.54
C ASP A 99 18.63 12.01 -29.08
N ILE A 100 18.33 11.64 -30.33
CA ILE A 100 18.69 10.36 -30.94
C ILE A 100 19.70 10.58 -32.06
N HIS A 101 20.78 9.81 -32.04
CA HIS A 101 21.88 9.88 -32.99
C HIS A 101 22.10 8.55 -33.70
N ILE A 102 22.25 8.57 -35.02
CA ILE A 102 22.80 7.45 -35.79
C ILE A 102 24.31 7.68 -35.98
N ASP A 103 25.10 6.82 -35.35
CA ASP A 103 26.57 6.90 -35.25
C ASP A 103 27.28 6.37 -36.49
N GLY A 104 26.63 5.47 -37.22
CA GLY A 104 27.20 4.88 -38.42
C GLY A 104 26.41 3.68 -38.93
N HIS A 105 26.89 3.11 -40.03
CA HIS A 105 26.26 2.00 -40.73
C HIS A 105 27.29 0.92 -41.03
N ALA A 106 26.84 -0.34 -41.04
CA ALA A 106 27.61 -1.48 -41.52
C ALA A 106 26.80 -2.25 -42.56
N LYS A 107 27.51 -2.88 -43.50
CA LYS A 107 26.94 -3.75 -44.51
C LYS A 107 27.68 -5.07 -44.55
N THR A 108 26.95 -6.18 -44.39
CA THR A 108 27.47 -7.55 -44.49
C THR A 108 26.60 -8.32 -45.46
N GLY A 109 27.13 -8.71 -46.61
CA GLY A 109 26.29 -9.21 -47.71
C GLY A 109 25.27 -8.14 -48.13
N ASP A 110 23.98 -8.50 -48.13
CA ASP A 110 22.88 -7.56 -48.39
C ASP A 110 22.26 -7.00 -47.10
N THR A 111 22.61 -7.55 -45.93
CA THR A 111 22.18 -7.06 -44.62
C THR A 111 22.81 -5.71 -44.31
N ARG A 112 21.97 -4.79 -43.82
CA ARG A 112 22.39 -3.45 -43.39
C ARG A 112 22.09 -3.29 -41.92
N LEU A 113 23.10 -2.85 -41.19
CA LEU A 113 23.01 -2.50 -39.79
C LEU A 113 23.30 -1.02 -39.63
N PHE A 114 22.68 -0.40 -38.65
CA PHE A 114 23.06 0.92 -38.18
C PHE A 114 23.22 0.91 -36.67
N PHE A 115 24.09 1.80 -36.21
CA PHE A 115 24.44 1.97 -34.81
C PHE A 115 23.88 3.30 -34.33
N PHE A 116 23.35 3.31 -33.12
CA PHE A 116 22.73 4.51 -32.57
C PHE A 116 22.92 4.63 -31.06
N HIS A 117 22.75 5.84 -30.58
CA HIS A 117 22.60 6.15 -29.17
C HIS A 117 21.55 7.25 -28.99
N TYR A 118 21.00 7.34 -27.78
CA TYR A 118 20.14 8.46 -27.44
C TYR A 118 20.10 8.74 -25.95
N ASP A 119 19.70 9.96 -25.62
CA ASP A 119 19.36 10.38 -24.27
C ASP A 119 17.91 10.91 -24.26
N CYS A 120 17.18 10.63 -23.18
CA CYS A 120 15.84 11.18 -22.95
C CYS A 120 15.87 12.07 -21.72
N TYR A 121 15.39 13.31 -21.87
CA TYR A 121 15.32 14.32 -20.82
C TYR A 121 13.88 14.65 -20.44
N ILE A 122 13.67 14.99 -19.18
CA ILE A 122 12.43 15.56 -18.64
C ILE A 122 12.79 16.87 -17.95
N GLY A 123 12.52 17.99 -18.61
CA GLY A 123 13.19 19.24 -18.27
C GLY A 123 14.71 19.07 -18.36
N ASP A 124 15.43 19.41 -17.29
CA ASP A 124 16.90 19.24 -17.22
C ASP A 124 17.33 17.85 -16.71
N ARG A 125 16.39 16.97 -16.34
CA ARG A 125 16.69 15.66 -15.77
C ARG A 125 16.88 14.63 -16.89
N LEU A 126 18.08 14.06 -17.01
CA LEU A 126 18.28 12.85 -17.81
C LEU A 126 17.49 11.69 -17.18
N ALA A 127 16.56 11.11 -17.94
CA ALA A 127 15.67 10.05 -17.50
C ALA A 127 16.19 8.66 -17.89
N ILE A 128 16.57 8.50 -19.16
CA ILE A 128 17.19 7.27 -19.69
C ILE A 128 18.31 7.62 -20.67
N SER A 129 19.30 6.73 -20.74
CA SER A 129 20.42 6.79 -21.68
C SER A 129 20.56 5.43 -22.37
N VAL A 130 20.62 5.44 -23.69
CA VAL A 130 20.87 4.26 -24.52
C VAL A 130 22.17 4.43 -25.29
N ARG A 131 23.05 3.43 -25.21
CA ARG A 131 24.34 3.38 -25.91
C ARG A 131 24.47 2.05 -26.65
N ASN A 132 25.41 1.98 -27.60
CA ASN A 132 25.69 0.78 -28.39
C ASN A 132 24.43 0.16 -29.02
N GLY A 133 23.45 0.99 -29.37
CA GLY A 133 22.21 0.56 -30.01
C GLY A 133 22.52 -0.01 -31.39
N GLN A 134 21.90 -1.14 -31.70
CA GLN A 134 22.11 -1.87 -32.95
C GLN A 134 20.76 -2.28 -33.51
N ALA A 135 20.50 -1.88 -34.75
CA ALA A 135 19.34 -2.33 -35.49
C ALA A 135 19.69 -2.55 -36.95
N GLY A 136 18.82 -3.24 -37.67
CA GLY A 136 19.06 -3.57 -39.06
C GLY A 136 17.82 -3.86 -39.87
N PHE A 137 18.05 -4.08 -41.16
CA PHE A 137 17.02 -4.43 -42.14
C PHE A 137 17.31 -5.80 -42.73
N PHE A 138 16.38 -6.73 -42.56
CA PHE A 138 16.57 -8.16 -42.84
C PHE A 138 15.53 -8.68 -43.82
N SER A 139 15.88 -9.69 -44.62
CA SER A 139 14.87 -10.50 -45.33
C SER A 139 14.25 -11.54 -44.40
N ASP A 140 13.10 -12.09 -44.77
CA ASP A 140 12.45 -13.18 -44.01
C ASP A 140 13.36 -14.40 -43.87
N GLU A 141 14.14 -14.73 -44.91
CA GLU A 141 15.12 -15.83 -44.88
C GLU A 141 16.27 -15.56 -43.90
N GLU A 142 16.77 -14.31 -43.82
CA GLU A 142 17.82 -13.94 -42.86
C GLU A 142 17.30 -14.03 -41.41
N LEU A 143 16.04 -13.66 -41.17
CA LEU A 143 15.41 -13.76 -39.85
C LEU A 143 15.12 -15.21 -39.44
N ALA A 144 14.65 -16.03 -40.37
CA ALA A 144 14.37 -17.45 -40.13
C ALA A 144 15.63 -18.28 -39.81
N ASN A 145 16.80 -17.82 -40.29
CA ASN A 145 18.10 -18.45 -40.04
C ASN A 145 18.83 -17.90 -38.80
N SER A 146 18.15 -17.15 -37.93
CA SER A 146 18.73 -16.71 -36.67
C SER A 146 18.95 -17.91 -35.73
N ASP A 147 20.13 -17.99 -35.10
CA ASP A 147 20.39 -18.98 -34.04
C ASP A 147 19.72 -18.60 -32.70
N GLY A 148 19.01 -17.46 -32.67
CA GLY A 148 18.39 -16.94 -31.46
C GLY A 148 19.42 -16.40 -30.46
N VAL A 149 19.01 -16.30 -29.21
CA VAL A 149 19.94 -15.99 -28.11
C VAL A 149 20.71 -17.26 -27.74
N LEU A 150 22.03 -17.22 -27.88
CA LEU A 150 22.94 -18.33 -27.58
C LEU A 150 23.29 -18.50 -26.09
N TRP A 151 22.81 -17.59 -25.23
CA TRP A 151 23.13 -17.60 -23.81
C TRP A 151 22.46 -18.77 -23.08
N ASP A 152 23.18 -19.38 -22.15
CA ASP A 152 22.66 -20.37 -21.21
C ASP A 152 23.09 -20.04 -19.77
N ALA A 153 22.15 -20.17 -18.84
CA ALA A 153 22.39 -19.91 -17.43
C ALA A 153 23.38 -20.91 -16.81
N ALA A 154 23.45 -22.15 -17.33
CA ALA A 154 24.36 -23.18 -16.83
C ALA A 154 25.83 -22.92 -17.17
N ASP A 155 26.09 -22.14 -18.23
CA ASP A 155 27.43 -21.79 -18.70
C ASP A 155 27.91 -20.42 -18.16
N ASP A 156 27.11 -19.78 -17.32
CA ASP A 156 27.37 -18.45 -16.75
C ASP A 156 27.36 -18.50 -15.21
N ALA A 157 27.87 -17.45 -14.57
CA ALA A 157 27.96 -17.35 -13.12
C ALA A 157 27.57 -15.94 -12.62
N PRO A 158 27.05 -15.81 -11.39
CA PRO A 158 26.87 -14.51 -10.75
C PRO A 158 28.16 -13.69 -10.73
N ARG A 159 28.05 -12.35 -10.74
CA ARG A 159 29.22 -11.47 -10.58
C ARG A 159 29.96 -11.77 -9.26
N ASP A 160 31.27 -11.56 -9.29
CA ASP A 160 32.10 -11.66 -8.08
C ASP A 160 31.56 -10.75 -6.97
N GLY A 161 31.34 -11.33 -5.79
CA GLY A 161 30.81 -10.61 -4.63
C GLY A 161 29.29 -10.45 -4.60
N ALA A 162 28.54 -11.03 -5.54
CA ALA A 162 27.08 -10.98 -5.53
C ALA A 162 26.50 -11.53 -4.21
N ARG A 163 25.75 -10.69 -3.49
CA ARG A 163 25.12 -11.02 -2.21
C ARG A 163 23.75 -11.67 -2.41
N ARG A 164 23.35 -12.60 -1.55
CA ARG A 164 21.97 -13.10 -1.49
C ARG A 164 21.51 -13.11 -0.05
N ASP A 165 20.80 -12.06 0.32
CA ASP A 165 20.14 -11.98 1.62
C ASP A 165 18.95 -12.93 1.71
N ASP A 166 18.66 -13.35 2.94
CA ASP A 166 17.48 -14.14 3.23
C ASP A 166 16.22 -13.29 2.99
N PRO A 167 15.31 -13.74 2.12
CA PRO A 167 14.05 -13.04 1.91
C PRO A 167 13.22 -12.99 3.20
N PRO A 168 12.45 -11.90 3.44
CA PRO A 168 11.69 -11.75 4.67
C PRO A 168 10.60 -12.81 4.83
N GLN A 169 9.95 -13.22 3.73
CA GLN A 169 8.89 -14.23 3.76
C GLN A 169 8.65 -14.80 2.36
N VAL A 170 9.18 -16.00 2.10
CA VAL A 170 8.89 -16.68 0.84
C VAL A 170 7.49 -17.30 0.88
N THR A 171 6.69 -17.07 -0.17
CA THR A 171 5.40 -17.76 -0.35
C THR A 171 5.57 -19.28 -0.39
N ARG A 172 4.54 -20.01 0.02
CA ARG A 172 4.50 -21.49 -0.07
C ARG A 172 4.12 -21.98 -1.47
N LYS A 173 3.51 -21.14 -2.30
CA LYS A 173 3.15 -21.51 -3.67
C LYS A 173 4.41 -21.66 -4.54
N ARG A 174 4.35 -22.55 -5.53
CA ARG A 174 5.43 -22.83 -6.49
C ARG A 174 5.00 -22.65 -7.94
N SER A 175 3.73 -22.32 -8.14
CA SER A 175 3.12 -21.89 -9.39
C SER A 175 1.91 -21.01 -9.06
N PHE A 176 1.51 -20.18 -10.02
CA PHE A 176 0.44 -19.19 -9.88
C PHE A 176 -0.35 -19.15 -11.17
N ASP A 177 -1.65 -19.39 -11.09
CA ASP A 177 -2.51 -19.38 -12.27
C ASP A 177 -2.97 -17.96 -12.65
N ARG A 178 -3.81 -17.87 -13.67
CA ARG A 178 -4.40 -16.60 -14.14
C ARG A 178 -5.10 -15.81 -13.03
N THR A 179 -5.78 -16.49 -12.12
CA THR A 179 -6.53 -15.88 -11.00
C THR A 179 -5.57 -15.28 -9.99
N ASP A 180 -4.48 -15.97 -9.68
CA ASP A 180 -3.44 -15.47 -8.79
C ASP A 180 -2.77 -14.21 -9.35
N ILE A 181 -2.40 -14.22 -10.64
CA ILE A 181 -1.82 -13.05 -11.30
C ILE A 181 -2.81 -11.88 -11.32
N GLU A 182 -4.09 -12.14 -11.55
CA GLU A 182 -5.15 -11.12 -11.48
C GLU A 182 -5.32 -10.55 -10.08
N ALA A 183 -5.25 -11.40 -9.04
CA ALA A 183 -5.31 -10.95 -7.65
C ALA A 183 -4.15 -9.99 -7.33
N PHE A 184 -2.92 -10.36 -7.68
CA PHE A 184 -1.76 -9.49 -7.44
C PHE A 184 -1.82 -8.20 -8.26
N THR A 185 -2.19 -8.29 -9.53
CA THR A 185 -2.39 -7.14 -10.42
C THR A 185 -3.44 -6.17 -9.86
N ASN A 186 -4.49 -6.70 -9.22
CA ASN A 186 -5.51 -5.91 -8.54
C ASN A 186 -5.13 -5.43 -7.13
N GLY A 187 -3.88 -5.63 -6.70
CA GLY A 187 -3.38 -5.20 -5.41
C GLY A 187 -3.76 -6.10 -4.24
N ASN A 188 -4.25 -7.31 -4.50
CA ASN A 188 -4.58 -8.30 -3.48
C ASN A 188 -3.46 -9.34 -3.35
N SER A 189 -2.36 -8.95 -2.71
CA SER A 189 -1.19 -9.81 -2.50
C SER A 189 -1.52 -11.04 -1.65
N PHE A 190 -2.38 -10.92 -0.63
CA PHE A 190 -2.72 -12.06 0.22
C PHE A 190 -3.50 -13.14 -0.54
N ALA A 191 -4.47 -12.76 -1.39
CA ALA A 191 -5.15 -13.73 -2.24
C ALA A 191 -4.21 -14.42 -3.23
N CYS A 192 -3.22 -13.69 -3.78
CA CYS A 192 -2.21 -14.28 -4.68
C CYS A 192 -1.26 -15.23 -3.94
N PHE A 193 -0.64 -14.80 -2.85
CA PHE A 193 0.48 -15.51 -2.22
C PHE A 193 0.11 -16.42 -1.03
N GLY A 194 -1.07 -16.21 -0.43
CA GLY A 194 -1.59 -17.00 0.68
C GLY A 194 -0.93 -16.75 2.04
N THR A 195 -0.95 -17.75 2.92
CA THR A 195 -0.42 -17.69 4.29
C THR A 195 1.00 -17.10 4.37
N GLY A 196 1.21 -16.17 5.29
CA GLY A 196 2.43 -15.37 5.44
C GLY A 196 2.31 -13.97 4.84
N PHE A 197 1.28 -13.70 4.03
CA PHE A 197 1.03 -12.39 3.41
C PHE A 197 -0.16 -11.65 4.02
N GLU A 198 -0.65 -12.06 5.21
CA GLU A 198 -1.83 -11.48 5.88
C GLU A 198 -1.66 -9.97 6.10
N MET A 199 -0.46 -9.52 6.46
CA MET A 199 -0.16 -8.09 6.64
C MET A 199 -0.34 -7.28 5.35
N ALA A 200 -0.16 -7.89 4.18
CA ALA A 200 -0.36 -7.23 2.89
C ALA A 200 -1.85 -7.06 2.52
N ALA A 201 -2.76 -7.79 3.17
CA ALA A 201 -4.20 -7.65 2.96
C ALA A 201 -4.73 -6.27 3.38
N ALA A 202 -4.01 -5.59 4.27
CA ALA A 202 -4.36 -4.27 4.78
C ALA A 202 -3.86 -3.11 3.90
N HIS A 203 -3.19 -3.39 2.77
CA HIS A 203 -2.58 -2.34 1.95
C HIS A 203 -3.59 -1.36 1.36
N SER A 204 -3.22 -0.08 1.39
CA SER A 204 -3.91 1.01 0.72
C SER A 204 -3.48 1.16 -0.73
N ARG A 205 -2.18 1.03 -1.00
CA ARG A 205 -1.56 1.13 -2.33
C ARG A 205 -0.49 0.04 -2.46
N THR A 206 -0.95 -1.17 -2.70
CA THR A 206 -0.11 -2.36 -2.86
C THR A 206 0.84 -2.21 -4.06
N PRO A 207 2.15 -2.52 -3.93
CA PRO A 207 3.03 -2.70 -5.08
C PRO A 207 2.49 -3.83 -5.97
N SER A 208 2.10 -3.52 -7.20
CA SER A 208 1.44 -4.46 -8.13
C SER A 208 2.00 -4.35 -9.56
N LEU A 209 1.57 -5.27 -10.42
CA LEU A 209 1.86 -5.25 -11.86
C LEU A 209 0.88 -4.35 -12.63
N PRO A 210 1.26 -3.89 -13.83
CA PRO A 210 0.36 -3.16 -14.73
C PRO A 210 -0.90 -3.95 -15.10
N LYS A 211 -1.97 -3.22 -15.45
CA LYS A 211 -3.28 -3.75 -15.86
C LYS A 211 -3.51 -3.60 -17.37
N GLY A 212 -4.61 -4.17 -17.86
CA GLY A 212 -5.08 -3.95 -19.23
C GLY A 212 -4.08 -4.43 -20.28
N LYS A 213 -3.78 -3.57 -21.28
CA LYS A 213 -2.86 -3.88 -22.38
C LYS A 213 -1.42 -4.19 -21.93
N LEU A 214 -1.04 -3.72 -20.72
CA LEU A 214 0.28 -3.95 -20.13
C LEU A 214 0.33 -5.15 -19.16
N ARG A 215 -0.74 -5.93 -19.03
CA ARG A 215 -0.61 -7.25 -18.41
C ARG A 215 0.02 -8.20 -19.44
N LEU A 216 1.32 -8.46 -19.30
CA LEU A 216 2.10 -9.11 -20.36
C LEU A 216 2.39 -10.60 -20.13
N PHE A 217 1.92 -11.17 -19.02
CA PHE A 217 1.90 -12.62 -18.81
C PHE A 217 0.66 -13.06 -18.04
N ASP A 218 0.35 -14.35 -18.19
CA ASP A 218 -0.90 -14.94 -17.73
C ASP A 218 -0.74 -15.71 -16.43
N GLU A 219 0.37 -16.44 -16.30
CA GLU A 219 0.64 -17.33 -15.17
C GLU A 219 2.14 -17.35 -14.83
N VAL A 220 2.46 -17.85 -13.64
CA VAL A 220 3.82 -18.28 -13.27
C VAL A 220 3.79 -19.80 -13.17
N ALA A 221 4.33 -20.46 -14.19
CA ALA A 221 4.36 -21.91 -14.29
C ALA A 221 5.30 -22.53 -13.24
N GLU A 222 6.35 -21.82 -12.86
CA GLU A 222 7.34 -22.29 -11.88
C GLU A 222 7.92 -21.13 -11.08
N PHE A 223 8.00 -21.30 -9.77
CA PHE A 223 8.73 -20.43 -8.84
C PHE A 223 9.48 -21.33 -7.87
N ASP A 224 10.81 -21.31 -7.94
CA ASP A 224 11.70 -22.02 -7.04
C ASP A 224 12.65 -21.02 -6.38
N PRO A 225 12.46 -20.70 -5.08
CA PRO A 225 13.25 -19.67 -4.40
C PRO A 225 14.75 -19.99 -4.31
N ASP A 226 15.13 -21.26 -4.42
CA ASP A 226 16.50 -21.75 -4.36
C ASP A 226 16.92 -22.43 -5.67
N GLY A 227 16.10 -22.29 -6.72
CA GLY A 227 16.31 -22.92 -8.02
C GLY A 227 17.25 -22.16 -8.95
N GLY A 228 17.23 -22.58 -10.21
CA GLY A 228 18.10 -22.08 -11.27
C GLY A 228 19.53 -22.61 -11.17
N PRO A 229 20.36 -22.49 -12.22
CA PRO A 229 21.71 -23.06 -12.22
C PRO A 229 22.64 -22.49 -11.15
N TRP A 230 22.32 -21.31 -10.63
CA TRP A 230 23.09 -20.65 -9.58
C TRP A 230 22.64 -21.01 -8.17
N GLY A 231 21.51 -21.73 -8.00
CA GLY A 231 20.96 -22.10 -6.70
C GLY A 231 20.51 -20.90 -5.86
N ARG A 232 20.02 -19.84 -6.52
CA ARG A 232 19.77 -18.52 -5.93
C ARG A 232 18.35 -18.03 -6.11
N GLY A 233 17.56 -18.73 -6.93
CA GLY A 233 16.19 -18.36 -7.27
C GLY A 233 15.91 -18.47 -8.76
N TYR A 234 14.75 -19.01 -9.08
CA TYR A 234 14.25 -19.15 -10.44
C TYR A 234 12.74 -18.89 -10.49
N LEU A 235 12.30 -18.20 -11.54
CA LEU A 235 10.90 -18.05 -11.88
C LEU A 235 10.72 -18.19 -13.39
N ARG A 236 9.68 -18.91 -13.82
CA ARG A 236 9.21 -18.95 -15.21
C ARG A 236 7.75 -18.49 -15.30
N ALA A 237 7.56 -17.29 -15.83
CA ALA A 237 6.24 -16.77 -16.21
C ALA A 237 5.90 -17.17 -17.64
N ARG A 238 4.61 -17.29 -17.94
CA ARG A 238 4.12 -17.70 -19.26
C ARG A 238 3.04 -16.75 -19.78
N ALA A 239 3.10 -16.43 -21.06
CA ALA A 239 2.10 -15.64 -21.76
C ALA A 239 1.60 -16.37 -23.02
N SER A 240 0.29 -16.36 -23.22
CA SER A 240 -0.34 -16.72 -24.49
C SER A 240 -0.38 -15.48 -25.38
N VAL A 241 0.18 -15.59 -26.58
CA VAL A 241 0.17 -14.53 -27.59
C VAL A 241 -0.62 -15.01 -28.81
N PRO A 242 -1.91 -14.65 -28.91
CA PRO A 242 -2.72 -15.04 -30.05
C PRO A 242 -2.36 -14.24 -31.30
N THR A 243 -2.69 -14.77 -32.48
CA THR A 243 -2.49 -14.11 -33.79
C THR A 243 -3.17 -12.74 -33.93
N ASP A 244 -4.15 -12.42 -33.07
CA ASP A 244 -4.86 -11.15 -33.02
C ASP A 244 -4.47 -10.25 -31.82
N ALA A 245 -3.29 -10.48 -31.22
CA ALA A 245 -2.80 -9.66 -30.13
C ALA A 245 -2.73 -8.17 -30.50
N TRP A 246 -3.18 -7.31 -29.58
CA TRP A 246 -3.43 -5.88 -29.82
C TRP A 246 -2.24 -5.08 -30.37
N PHE A 247 -1.02 -5.52 -30.11
CA PHE A 247 0.19 -4.80 -30.54
C PHE A 247 0.50 -5.03 -32.03
N TYR A 248 -0.01 -6.09 -32.66
CA TYR A 248 0.18 -6.34 -34.09
C TYR A 248 -0.52 -5.28 -34.96
N ASP A 249 -1.60 -4.68 -34.47
CA ASP A 249 -2.29 -3.58 -35.17
C ASP A 249 -1.38 -2.36 -35.36
N GLY A 250 -0.45 -2.12 -34.42
CA GLY A 250 0.41 -0.94 -34.40
C GLY A 250 1.87 -1.19 -34.75
N HIS A 251 2.37 -2.43 -34.68
CA HIS A 251 3.80 -2.70 -34.78
C HIS A 251 4.06 -3.94 -35.66
N PHE A 252 4.36 -3.80 -36.96
CA PHE A 252 4.29 -2.60 -37.79
C PHE A 252 3.30 -2.77 -38.94
N LYS A 253 2.93 -1.66 -39.59
CA LYS A 253 2.17 -1.70 -40.83
C LYS A 253 2.88 -2.55 -41.89
N ASN A 254 2.21 -3.60 -42.36
CA ASN A 254 2.72 -4.59 -43.34
C ASN A 254 3.85 -5.50 -42.84
N ASP A 255 4.23 -5.43 -41.56
CA ASP A 255 5.25 -6.27 -40.93
C ASP A 255 4.91 -6.43 -39.42
N PRO A 256 3.79 -7.09 -39.10
CA PRO A 256 3.34 -7.24 -37.71
C PRO A 256 4.30 -8.14 -36.93
N CYS A 257 4.84 -7.64 -35.82
CA CYS A 257 5.62 -8.40 -34.86
C CYS A 257 5.50 -7.79 -33.45
N MET A 258 5.69 -8.60 -32.40
CA MET A 258 5.72 -8.08 -31.04
C MET A 258 6.91 -7.12 -30.84
N PRO A 259 6.70 -5.92 -30.27
CA PRO A 259 7.81 -5.05 -29.88
C PRO A 259 8.75 -5.74 -28.89
N GLY A 260 10.06 -5.71 -29.17
CA GLY A 260 11.06 -6.25 -28.26
C GLY A 260 11.08 -5.57 -26.89
N THR A 261 10.65 -4.31 -26.85
CA THR A 261 10.44 -3.54 -25.63
C THR A 261 9.31 -4.06 -24.76
N LEU A 262 8.22 -4.61 -25.34
CA LEU A 262 7.17 -5.29 -24.59
C LEU A 262 7.66 -6.66 -24.05
N MET A 263 8.48 -7.40 -24.81
CA MET A 263 9.12 -8.61 -24.30
C MET A 263 10.02 -8.31 -23.10
N ALA A 264 10.80 -7.22 -23.19
CA ALA A 264 11.61 -6.76 -22.06
C ALA A 264 10.73 -6.34 -20.86
N ASP A 265 9.65 -5.61 -21.09
CA ASP A 265 8.74 -5.16 -20.01
C ASP A 265 8.14 -6.35 -19.25
N ALA A 266 7.65 -7.35 -19.98
CA ALA A 266 7.12 -8.59 -19.42
C ALA A 266 8.15 -9.30 -18.53
N ALA A 267 9.42 -9.34 -18.95
CA ALA A 267 10.49 -9.91 -18.15
C ALA A 267 10.78 -9.09 -16.87
N THR A 268 10.69 -7.75 -16.92
CA THR A 268 10.80 -6.92 -15.70
C THR A 268 9.59 -7.07 -14.77
N GLN A 269 8.39 -7.31 -15.31
CA GLN A 269 7.20 -7.63 -14.54
C GLN A 269 7.35 -8.99 -13.85
N ALA A 270 7.90 -10.00 -14.52
CA ALA A 270 8.20 -11.30 -13.92
C ALA A 270 9.22 -11.18 -12.76
N LEU A 271 10.25 -10.35 -12.90
CA LEU A 271 11.18 -10.03 -11.80
C LEU A 271 10.49 -9.30 -10.63
N SER A 272 9.59 -8.35 -10.92
CA SER A 272 8.79 -7.66 -9.91
C SER A 272 7.88 -8.63 -9.14
N PHE A 273 7.28 -9.59 -9.85
CA PHE A 273 6.50 -10.67 -9.25
C PHE A 273 7.36 -11.56 -8.35
N ALA A 274 8.55 -11.98 -8.81
CA ALA A 274 9.49 -12.76 -8.00
C ALA A 274 9.82 -12.02 -6.69
N MET A 275 10.09 -10.72 -6.77
CA MET A 275 10.36 -9.87 -5.61
C MET A 275 9.19 -9.83 -4.62
N ALA A 276 7.95 -9.80 -5.10
CA ALA A 276 6.77 -9.94 -4.25
C ALA A 276 6.63 -11.34 -3.64
N ALA A 277 6.89 -12.40 -4.42
CA ALA A 277 6.84 -13.80 -3.96
C ALA A 277 7.87 -14.12 -2.87
N TYR A 278 8.99 -13.39 -2.85
CA TYR A 278 10.00 -13.39 -1.78
C TYR A 278 9.57 -12.62 -0.51
N GLY A 279 8.39 -11.98 -0.52
CA GLY A 279 7.80 -11.30 0.63
C GLY A 279 8.25 -9.87 0.82
N PHE A 280 9.06 -9.32 -0.10
CA PHE A 280 9.56 -7.96 0.06
C PHE A 280 8.43 -6.95 0.12
N THR A 281 7.29 -7.17 -0.54
CA THR A 281 6.18 -6.20 -0.53
C THR A 281 5.39 -6.14 0.77
N ILE A 282 5.48 -7.13 1.68
CA ILE A 282 4.54 -7.30 2.82
C ILE A 282 4.45 -6.05 3.72
N GLU A 283 5.59 -5.46 4.10
CA GLU A 283 5.65 -4.24 4.93
C GLU A 283 5.74 -2.93 4.13
N ARG A 284 5.49 -2.97 2.82
CA ARG A 284 5.70 -1.83 1.90
C ARG A 284 4.40 -1.37 1.23
N ASP A 285 3.40 -1.08 2.05
CA ASP A 285 2.19 -0.37 1.61
C ASP A 285 2.56 1.04 1.09
N GLY A 286 2.05 1.39 -0.10
CA GLY A 286 2.45 2.57 -0.86
C GLY A 286 3.91 2.53 -1.28
N TRP A 287 4.34 1.43 -1.90
CA TRP A 287 5.62 1.39 -2.59
C TRP A 287 5.39 0.96 -4.04
N ARG A 288 6.40 1.13 -4.87
CA ARG A 288 6.37 0.70 -6.28
C ARG A 288 7.67 0.03 -6.67
N PHE A 289 7.59 -0.78 -7.71
CA PHE A 289 8.75 -1.32 -8.40
C PHE A 289 9.37 -0.24 -9.29
N GLU A 290 10.70 -0.14 -9.29
CA GLU A 290 11.46 0.79 -10.13
C GLU A 290 12.77 0.12 -10.54
N PRO A 291 13.21 0.24 -11.81
CA PRO A 291 14.55 -0.18 -12.21
C PRO A 291 15.63 0.45 -11.33
N VAL A 292 16.72 -0.27 -11.09
CA VAL A 292 17.86 0.30 -10.35
C VAL A 292 18.50 1.38 -11.23
N PRO A 293 18.64 2.63 -10.74
CA PRO A 293 19.22 3.71 -11.52
C PRO A 293 20.72 3.53 -11.67
N GLU A 294 21.28 4.11 -12.73
CA GLU A 294 22.70 4.14 -13.06
C GLU A 294 23.34 2.75 -13.30
N GLU A 295 22.55 1.69 -13.28
CA GLU A 295 22.96 0.34 -13.65
C GLU A 295 22.72 0.10 -15.15
N MET A 296 23.79 -0.17 -15.89
CA MET A 296 23.69 -0.53 -17.30
C MET A 296 23.17 -1.96 -17.46
N ALA A 297 22.09 -2.10 -18.24
CA ALA A 297 21.48 -3.36 -18.64
C ALA A 297 21.64 -3.56 -20.15
N ARG A 298 22.32 -4.64 -20.55
CA ARG A 298 22.51 -5.01 -21.95
C ARG A 298 21.34 -5.85 -22.45
N PHE A 299 20.62 -5.34 -23.43
CA PHE A 299 19.49 -6.01 -24.07
C PHE A 299 19.94 -6.63 -25.39
N VAL A 300 19.56 -7.88 -25.61
CA VAL A 300 19.87 -8.64 -26.82
C VAL A 300 18.58 -9.23 -27.38
N CYS A 301 18.26 -8.89 -28.62
CA CYS A 301 17.07 -9.34 -29.34
C CYS A 301 17.52 -10.13 -30.57
N ARG A 302 17.18 -11.42 -30.62
CA ARG A 302 17.63 -12.35 -31.68
C ARG A 302 16.51 -13.21 -32.26
N GLY A 303 15.26 -12.90 -31.94
CA GLY A 303 14.11 -13.53 -32.56
C GLY A 303 12.94 -12.55 -32.68
N GLN A 304 11.84 -13.05 -33.24
CA GLN A 304 10.62 -12.30 -33.45
C GLN A 304 9.41 -13.16 -33.10
N VAL A 305 8.33 -12.50 -32.72
CA VAL A 305 7.03 -13.13 -32.47
C VAL A 305 6.05 -12.48 -33.44
N THR A 306 5.61 -13.23 -34.43
CA THR A 306 4.76 -12.75 -35.55
C THR A 306 3.36 -13.37 -35.45
N PRO A 307 2.34 -12.88 -36.18
CA PRO A 307 1.00 -13.47 -36.13
C PRO A 307 0.86 -14.66 -37.11
N ASP A 308 1.92 -15.44 -37.33
CA ASP A 308 1.89 -16.62 -38.19
C ASP A 308 1.25 -17.84 -37.51
N ALA A 309 1.28 -17.88 -36.18
CA ALA A 309 0.52 -18.79 -35.34
C ALA A 309 0.26 -18.15 -33.95
N ASP A 310 -0.56 -18.82 -33.13
CA ASP A 310 -0.60 -18.50 -31.72
C ASP A 310 0.71 -18.98 -31.08
N HIS A 311 1.35 -18.12 -30.29
CA HIS A 311 2.64 -18.39 -29.65
C HIS A 311 2.50 -18.50 -28.14
N VAL A 312 3.40 -19.26 -27.52
CA VAL A 312 3.60 -19.26 -26.07
C VAL A 312 4.96 -18.67 -25.74
N LEU A 313 4.96 -17.60 -24.95
CA LEU A 313 6.18 -16.98 -24.45
C LEU A 313 6.46 -17.42 -23.02
N ASP A 314 7.67 -17.93 -22.77
CA ASP A 314 8.19 -18.23 -21.44
C ASP A 314 9.23 -17.16 -21.05
N TYR A 315 8.98 -16.46 -19.95
CA TYR A 315 9.85 -15.45 -19.35
C TYR A 315 10.53 -16.02 -18.12
N GLU A 316 11.83 -16.25 -18.21
CA GLU A 316 12.64 -16.84 -17.15
C GLU A 316 13.46 -15.77 -16.43
N VAL A 317 13.41 -15.81 -15.10
CA VAL A 317 14.14 -14.94 -14.19
C VAL A 317 15.13 -15.80 -13.41
N PHE A 318 16.42 -15.59 -13.64
CA PHE A 318 17.51 -16.27 -12.92
C PHE A 318 18.09 -15.30 -11.89
N VAL A 319 17.80 -15.51 -10.61
CA VAL A 319 18.18 -14.59 -9.55
C VAL A 319 19.68 -14.61 -9.33
N GLU A 320 20.32 -13.45 -9.45
CA GLU A 320 21.74 -13.28 -9.20
C GLU A 320 22.01 -12.71 -7.81
N GLU A 321 21.24 -11.70 -7.41
CA GLU A 321 21.50 -10.94 -6.18
C GLU A 321 20.19 -10.58 -5.49
N ILE A 322 20.16 -10.71 -4.17
CA ILE A 322 19.07 -10.24 -3.30
C ILE A 322 19.68 -9.38 -2.22
N ILE A 323 19.24 -8.13 -2.12
CA ILE A 323 19.71 -7.16 -1.12
C ILE A 323 18.50 -6.72 -0.29
N ASP A 324 18.47 -7.13 0.97
CA ASP A 324 17.51 -6.62 1.95
C ASP A 324 18.10 -5.37 2.61
N GLY A 325 17.54 -4.22 2.25
CA GLY A 325 17.98 -2.91 2.70
C GLY A 325 16.81 -1.93 2.70
N PRO A 326 17.08 -0.63 2.94
CA PRO A 326 16.02 0.38 2.99
C PRO A 326 15.19 0.42 1.70
N THR A 327 15.81 0.18 0.56
CA THR A 327 15.14 -0.06 -0.73
C THR A 327 15.51 -1.47 -1.19
N PRO A 328 14.72 -2.50 -0.85
CA PRO A 328 15.02 -3.88 -1.23
C PRO A 328 15.24 -3.97 -2.74
N THR A 329 16.24 -4.74 -3.15
CA THR A 329 16.70 -4.79 -4.55
C THR A 329 17.00 -6.23 -4.95
N ILE A 330 16.56 -6.63 -6.15
CA ILE A 330 16.91 -7.91 -6.77
C ILE A 330 17.54 -7.65 -8.12
N PHE A 331 18.66 -8.33 -8.38
CA PHE A 331 19.25 -8.41 -9.72
C PHE A 331 19.10 -9.81 -10.29
N ALA A 332 18.75 -9.90 -11.57
CA ALA A 332 18.55 -11.16 -12.25
C ALA A 332 18.96 -11.10 -13.73
N SER A 333 19.30 -12.27 -14.28
CA SER A 333 19.31 -12.47 -15.74
C SER A 333 17.89 -12.77 -16.20
N LEU A 334 17.46 -12.11 -17.26
CA LEU A 334 16.11 -12.18 -17.81
C LEU A 334 16.18 -12.79 -19.21
N LEU A 335 15.43 -13.87 -19.46
CA LEU A 335 15.38 -14.56 -20.75
C LEU A 335 13.92 -14.71 -21.19
N CYS A 336 13.64 -14.47 -22.47
CA CYS A 336 12.35 -14.77 -23.07
C CYS A 336 12.54 -15.77 -24.20
N SER A 337 11.71 -16.82 -24.22
CA SER A 337 11.65 -17.82 -25.28
C SER A 337 10.25 -17.85 -25.89
N SER A 338 10.15 -17.89 -27.22
CA SER A 338 8.91 -18.14 -27.96
C SER A 338 8.89 -19.58 -28.43
N ASP A 339 7.94 -20.38 -27.96
CA ASP A 339 7.80 -21.81 -28.29
C ASP A 339 9.12 -22.60 -28.12
N GLY A 340 9.89 -22.24 -27.09
CA GLY A 340 11.19 -22.82 -26.77
C GLY A 340 12.39 -22.21 -27.50
N PHE A 341 12.18 -21.29 -28.46
CA PHE A 341 13.25 -20.56 -29.14
C PHE A 341 13.59 -19.27 -28.40
N LYS A 342 14.84 -19.10 -27.97
CA LYS A 342 15.28 -17.95 -27.15
C LYS A 342 15.33 -16.67 -28.01
N VAL A 343 14.44 -15.71 -27.74
CA VAL A 343 14.24 -14.50 -28.56
C VAL A 343 14.80 -13.21 -27.96
N PHE A 344 14.83 -13.09 -26.63
CA PHE A 344 15.32 -11.91 -25.92
C PHE A 344 16.11 -12.30 -24.68
N HIS A 345 17.18 -11.55 -24.38
CA HIS A 345 17.94 -11.70 -23.15
C HIS A 345 18.47 -10.37 -22.62
N CYS A 346 18.39 -10.21 -21.31
CA CYS A 346 19.06 -9.17 -20.56
C CYS A 346 19.88 -9.81 -19.44
N ARG A 347 21.21 -9.80 -19.57
CA ARG A 347 22.11 -10.56 -18.69
C ARG A 347 22.00 -10.16 -17.22
N ARG A 348 21.77 -8.88 -16.93
CA ARG A 348 21.58 -8.42 -15.55
C ARG A 348 20.69 -7.18 -15.57
N PHE A 349 19.54 -7.31 -14.93
CA PHE A 349 18.60 -6.22 -14.71
C PHE A 349 18.34 -6.09 -13.21
N GLY A 350 18.33 -4.86 -12.71
CA GLY A 350 18.02 -4.56 -11.31
C GLY A 350 16.62 -4.02 -11.15
N MET A 351 15.86 -4.57 -10.21
CA MET A 351 14.58 -4.03 -9.77
C MET A 351 14.64 -3.73 -8.28
N ARG A 352 14.15 -2.56 -7.87
CA ARG A 352 14.07 -2.16 -6.47
C ARG A 352 12.65 -1.74 -6.08
N LEU A 353 12.35 -1.82 -4.79
CA LEU A 353 11.16 -1.21 -4.20
C LEU A 353 11.52 0.16 -3.66
N VAL A 354 10.72 1.16 -4.01
CA VAL A 354 10.86 2.54 -3.52
C VAL A 354 9.52 3.07 -3.00
N PRO A 355 9.54 3.98 -2.00
CA PRO A 355 8.32 4.61 -1.49
C PRO A 355 7.55 5.35 -2.59
N ASP A 356 6.24 5.23 -2.54
CA ASP A 356 5.25 5.98 -3.28
C ASP A 356 4.14 6.36 -2.29
N TRP A 357 3.08 7.03 -2.73
CA TRP A 357 2.09 7.52 -1.78
C TRP A 357 0.68 7.30 -2.32
N PRO A 358 -0.27 6.78 -1.49
CA PRO A 358 -1.70 6.77 -1.84
C PRO A 358 -2.20 8.11 -2.37
N MET A 359 -1.76 9.20 -1.75
CA MET A 359 -2.02 10.56 -2.20
C MET A 359 -0.84 11.10 -3.05
N PRO A 360 -1.09 11.75 -4.20
CA PRO A 360 -0.02 12.38 -4.97
C PRO A 360 0.70 13.46 -4.15
N PRO A 361 1.99 13.74 -4.45
CA PRO A 361 2.72 14.83 -3.85
C PRO A 361 1.99 16.17 -3.93
N GLY A 362 2.03 16.94 -2.84
CA GLY A 362 1.33 18.22 -2.75
C GLY A 362 -0.09 18.03 -2.26
N ALA A 363 -0.23 17.96 -0.94
CA ALA A 363 -1.52 17.85 -0.26
C ALA A 363 -2.59 18.83 -0.82
N PRO A 364 -3.72 18.31 -1.33
CA PRO A 364 -4.71 19.10 -2.05
C PRO A 364 -5.49 20.05 -1.13
N GLY A 365 -6.11 21.07 -1.73
CA GLY A 365 -6.94 22.05 -1.02
C GLY A 365 -6.21 23.31 -0.58
N PRO A 366 -6.93 24.27 0.06
CA PRO A 366 -6.37 25.54 0.45
C PRO A 366 -5.30 25.36 1.55
N VAL A 367 -4.12 25.91 1.32
CA VAL A 367 -3.01 25.86 2.28
C VAL A 367 -3.30 26.78 3.46
N ARG A 368 -3.30 26.22 4.68
CA ARG A 368 -3.37 26.98 5.94
C ARG A 368 -2.16 26.69 6.80
N ILE A 369 -1.16 27.57 6.74
CA ILE A 369 0.01 27.52 7.64
C ILE A 369 -0.44 27.89 9.05
N LEU A 370 0.02 27.12 10.03
CA LEU A 370 -0.27 27.38 11.44
C LEU A 370 0.52 28.59 11.94
N GLU A 371 -0.04 29.30 12.92
CA GLU A 371 0.65 30.41 13.56
C GLU A 371 1.93 29.92 14.27
N GLY A 372 3.01 30.71 14.23
CA GLY A 372 4.28 30.36 14.87
C GLY A 372 5.20 29.43 14.06
N THR A 373 4.80 29.01 12.86
CA THR A 373 5.59 28.20 11.93
C THR A 373 5.53 28.77 10.51
N LYS A 374 6.39 28.28 9.61
CA LYS A 374 6.50 28.72 8.21
C LYS A 374 6.12 27.65 7.19
N ASP A 375 6.00 26.38 7.61
CA ASP A 375 5.81 25.25 6.71
C ASP A 375 4.86 24.17 7.22
N VAL A 376 4.50 24.14 8.51
CA VAL A 376 3.52 23.17 9.03
C VAL A 376 2.09 23.67 8.79
N ARG A 377 1.27 22.79 8.22
CA ARG A 377 -0.11 23.08 7.81
C ARG A 377 -1.13 22.48 8.78
N GLY A 378 -2.27 23.16 8.90
CA GLY A 378 -3.42 22.74 9.72
C GLY A 378 -4.71 22.54 8.92
N ASP A 379 -4.65 22.56 7.59
CA ASP A 379 -5.79 22.29 6.72
C ASP A 379 -6.04 20.78 6.51
N GLN A 380 -7.22 20.44 5.99
CA GLN A 380 -7.65 19.06 5.75
C GLN A 380 -6.69 18.29 4.82
N GLY A 381 -6.14 18.94 3.79
CA GLY A 381 -5.18 18.30 2.89
C GLY A 381 -3.94 17.81 3.63
N ALA A 382 -3.38 18.65 4.51
CA ALA A 382 -2.25 18.30 5.36
C ALA A 382 -2.59 17.20 6.39
N LEU A 383 -3.80 17.22 6.95
CA LEU A 383 -4.26 16.17 7.86
C LEU A 383 -4.40 14.82 7.15
N LEU A 384 -4.93 14.80 5.92
CA LEU A 384 -4.96 13.60 5.08
C LEU A 384 -3.55 13.16 4.67
N ALA A 385 -2.63 14.09 4.39
CA ALA A 385 -1.23 13.77 4.12
C ALA A 385 -0.55 13.07 5.30
N CYS A 386 -0.87 13.51 6.53
CA CYS A 386 -0.41 12.88 7.75
C CYS A 386 -0.91 11.43 7.88
N GLY A 387 -2.07 11.10 7.29
CA GLY A 387 -2.59 9.73 7.21
C GLY A 387 -1.98 8.90 6.08
N ARG A 388 -2.01 9.40 4.84
CA ARG A 388 -1.74 8.60 3.62
C ARG A 388 -0.83 9.25 2.56
N GLY A 389 -0.25 10.40 2.85
CA GLY A 389 0.58 11.15 1.90
C GLY A 389 2.06 11.21 2.30
N MET A 390 2.80 12.08 1.61
CA MET A 390 4.15 12.45 2.02
C MET A 390 4.10 13.12 3.40
N PRO A 391 4.85 12.62 4.39
CA PRO A 391 4.92 13.25 5.70
C PRO A 391 5.24 14.75 5.71
N SER A 392 6.12 15.20 4.82
CA SER A 392 6.49 16.62 4.71
C SER A 392 5.36 17.50 4.18
N ASP A 393 4.37 16.97 3.46
CA ASP A 393 3.20 17.74 3.05
C ASP A 393 2.34 18.18 4.25
N ALA A 394 2.47 17.50 5.39
CA ALA A 394 1.81 17.85 6.64
C ALA A 394 2.70 18.73 7.54
N PHE A 395 3.94 18.30 7.79
CA PHE A 395 4.82 18.89 8.81
C PHE A 395 6.08 19.58 8.25
N GLY A 396 6.15 19.79 6.94
CA GLY A 396 7.26 20.50 6.30
C GLY A 396 8.62 19.85 6.55
N ALA A 397 9.64 20.68 6.77
CA ALA A 397 11.02 20.25 6.94
C ALA A 397 11.23 19.28 8.10
N LEU A 398 10.37 19.32 9.13
CA LEU A 398 10.44 18.43 10.29
C LEU A 398 10.30 16.96 9.88
N TYR A 399 9.53 16.67 8.83
CA TYR A 399 9.21 15.30 8.40
C TYR A 399 9.79 14.91 7.04
N ALA A 400 10.57 15.78 6.39
CA ALA A 400 11.30 15.44 5.15
C ALA A 400 12.15 14.14 5.24
N PRO A 401 12.76 13.77 6.39
CA PRO A 401 13.47 12.49 6.51
C PRO A 401 12.58 11.23 6.32
N PHE A 402 11.26 11.37 6.41
CA PHE A 402 10.28 10.28 6.24
C PHE A 402 9.65 10.23 4.84
N ASP A 403 10.04 11.12 3.92
CA ASP A 403 9.61 11.06 2.52
C ASP A 403 10.37 9.98 1.72
N GLY A 404 11.20 9.19 2.41
CA GLY A 404 11.95 8.05 1.87
C GLY A 404 11.58 6.75 2.59
N ALA A 405 12.57 5.88 2.80
CA ALA A 405 12.34 4.53 3.35
C ALA A 405 12.02 4.50 4.86
N ARG A 406 12.24 5.62 5.58
CA ARG A 406 11.91 5.71 7.01
C ARG A 406 10.41 5.86 7.22
N ARG A 407 9.91 5.24 8.27
CA ARG A 407 8.50 5.30 8.67
C ARG A 407 8.31 6.21 9.88
N ALA A 408 7.21 6.96 9.85
CA ALA A 408 6.72 7.71 10.99
C ALA A 408 5.32 7.22 11.37
N PRO A 409 4.91 7.34 12.64
CA PRO A 409 3.52 7.18 13.03
C PRO A 409 2.61 8.10 12.20
N ARG A 410 1.48 7.55 11.77
CA ARG A 410 0.49 8.22 10.94
C ARG A 410 -0.75 8.58 11.76
N LEU A 411 -1.54 9.52 11.26
CA LEU A 411 -2.94 9.60 11.66
C LEU A 411 -3.74 8.51 10.94
N PRO A 412 -4.96 8.18 11.42
CA PRO A 412 -5.90 7.41 10.64
C PRO A 412 -6.23 8.06 9.30
N ASP A 413 -6.50 7.22 8.31
CA ASP A 413 -6.95 7.60 6.97
C ASP A 413 -8.46 7.38 6.83
N GLU A 414 -9.06 7.94 5.78
CA GLU A 414 -10.45 7.74 5.43
C GLU A 414 -10.78 6.24 5.30
N PRO A 415 -11.94 5.77 5.82
CA PRO A 415 -13.04 6.53 6.41
C PRO A 415 -12.93 6.73 7.93
N TYR A 416 -11.77 6.49 8.54
CA TYR A 416 -11.52 6.63 9.99
C TYR A 416 -10.76 7.91 10.36
N HIS A 417 -10.54 8.79 9.39
CA HIS A 417 -9.97 10.11 9.60
C HIS A 417 -11.02 11.08 10.17
N PHE A 418 -10.79 11.59 11.38
CA PHE A 418 -11.77 12.40 12.11
C PHE A 418 -11.20 13.74 12.56
N MET A 419 -10.44 14.40 11.68
CA MET A 419 -9.98 15.77 11.85
C MET A 419 -10.27 16.56 10.58
N SER A 420 -10.95 17.69 10.68
CA SER A 420 -11.21 18.57 9.53
C SER A 420 -10.18 19.69 9.42
N ARG A 421 -9.70 20.19 10.57
CA ARG A 421 -8.78 21.33 10.64
C ARG A 421 -8.13 21.47 12.02
N VAL A 422 -6.92 22.00 12.06
CA VAL A 422 -6.28 22.54 13.27
C VAL A 422 -6.46 24.05 13.30
N LEU A 423 -6.97 24.58 14.41
CA LEU A 423 -7.19 26.00 14.59
C LEU A 423 -5.97 26.73 15.15
N SER A 424 -5.34 26.12 16.15
CA SER A 424 -4.20 26.71 16.86
C SER A 424 -3.38 25.63 17.55
N VAL A 425 -2.09 25.90 17.71
CA VAL A 425 -1.16 25.14 18.54
C VAL A 425 -0.32 26.13 19.35
N SER A 426 -0.14 25.89 20.65
CA SER A 426 0.58 26.83 21.54
C SER A 426 2.07 26.52 21.71
N SER A 427 2.53 25.36 21.23
CA SER A 427 3.93 24.95 21.26
C SER A 427 4.66 25.28 19.96
N PRO A 428 5.99 25.48 19.97
CA PRO A 428 6.78 25.53 18.74
C PRO A 428 6.90 24.13 18.07
N PRO A 429 7.05 24.05 16.74
CA PRO A 429 7.18 22.79 16.01
C PRO A 429 8.49 22.09 16.35
N GLY A 430 8.44 20.76 16.47
CA GLY A 430 9.60 19.90 16.77
C GLY A 430 10.09 19.97 18.22
N VAL A 431 9.42 20.71 19.10
CA VAL A 431 9.84 20.91 20.48
C VAL A 431 8.82 20.30 21.46
N PRO A 432 9.18 19.21 22.17
CA PRO A 432 8.35 18.68 23.25
C PRO A 432 8.05 19.74 24.30
N THR A 433 6.78 20.16 24.38
CA THR A 433 6.36 21.30 25.21
C THR A 433 5.30 20.85 26.21
N LYS A 434 5.70 20.74 27.48
CA LYS A 434 4.76 20.53 28.58
C LYS A 434 3.71 21.65 28.58
N ASP A 435 2.46 21.29 28.81
CA ASP A 435 1.29 22.16 28.78
C ASP A 435 1.02 22.80 27.41
N GLY A 436 1.68 22.31 26.35
CA GLY A 436 1.34 22.63 24.96
C GLY A 436 -0.09 22.17 24.63
N VAL A 437 -0.82 23.00 23.90
CA VAL A 437 -2.24 22.79 23.57
C VAL A 437 -2.43 22.82 22.08
N VAL A 438 -3.19 21.87 21.54
CA VAL A 438 -3.79 21.95 20.21
C VAL A 438 -5.30 22.13 20.34
N VAL A 439 -5.86 22.98 19.48
CA VAL A 439 -7.31 23.08 19.27
C VAL A 439 -7.59 22.66 17.84
N ALA A 440 -8.38 21.60 17.67
CA ALA A 440 -8.78 21.06 16.38
C ALA A 440 -10.30 20.96 16.28
N GLU A 441 -10.80 20.93 15.05
CA GLU A 441 -12.22 20.73 14.76
C GLU A 441 -12.42 19.53 13.84
N TYR A 442 -13.53 18.83 14.06
CA TYR A 442 -14.07 17.83 13.16
C TYR A 442 -15.52 18.17 12.86
N ASP A 443 -15.84 18.32 11.58
CA ASP A 443 -17.20 18.51 11.12
C ASP A 443 -17.84 17.15 10.89
N VAL A 444 -18.69 16.74 11.83
CA VAL A 444 -19.46 15.50 11.77
C VAL A 444 -20.48 15.65 10.63
N PRO A 445 -20.30 14.95 9.48
CA PRO A 445 -21.15 15.15 8.32
C PRO A 445 -22.54 14.54 8.53
N ALA A 446 -23.56 15.10 7.89
CA ALA A 446 -24.86 14.46 7.84
C ALA A 446 -24.78 13.18 6.97
N GLY A 447 -25.33 12.06 7.47
CA GLY A 447 -25.37 10.80 6.71
C GLY A 447 -24.04 10.04 6.68
N GLU A 448 -23.11 10.34 7.58
CA GLU A 448 -21.84 9.61 7.70
C GLU A 448 -22.05 8.12 8.04
N TRP A 449 -21.14 7.25 7.56
CA TRP A 449 -21.31 5.79 7.57
C TRP A 449 -21.59 5.20 8.97
N TYR A 450 -21.03 5.79 10.02
CA TYR A 450 -21.17 5.26 11.38
C TYR A 450 -22.54 5.53 12.02
N PHE A 451 -23.35 6.46 11.49
CA PHE A 451 -24.72 6.65 11.96
C PHE A 451 -25.62 5.51 11.49
N GLU A 452 -25.50 5.13 10.22
CA GLU A 452 -26.21 3.98 9.65
C GLU A 452 -25.73 2.67 10.30
N ALA A 453 -24.41 2.45 10.34
CA ALA A 453 -23.82 1.28 10.97
C ALA A 453 -24.20 1.17 12.46
N GLY A 454 -24.16 2.28 13.20
CA GLY A 454 -24.53 2.33 14.62
C GLY A 454 -26.04 2.32 14.88
N ARG A 455 -26.87 2.49 13.83
CA ARG A 455 -28.32 2.72 13.93
C ARG A 455 -28.69 3.78 14.98
N SER A 456 -27.92 4.86 15.00
CA SER A 456 -28.05 5.96 15.95
C SER A 456 -27.85 7.30 15.25
N ASP A 457 -28.48 8.35 15.77
CA ASP A 457 -28.24 9.75 15.37
C ASP A 457 -27.16 10.42 16.25
N ALA A 458 -26.55 9.65 17.15
CA ALA A 458 -25.38 10.04 17.94
C ALA A 458 -24.12 9.37 17.38
N VAL A 459 -22.99 10.06 17.50
CA VAL A 459 -21.68 9.51 17.13
C VAL A 459 -21.37 8.31 18.05
N PRO A 460 -21.09 7.11 17.50
CA PRO A 460 -20.77 5.93 18.29
C PRO A 460 -19.51 6.12 19.15
N LEU A 461 -19.39 5.38 20.25
CA LEU A 461 -18.30 5.55 21.21
C LEU A 461 -16.93 5.41 20.57
N SER A 462 -16.74 4.36 19.76
CA SER A 462 -15.47 4.09 19.08
C SER A 462 -15.03 5.29 18.24
N VAL A 463 -15.95 5.84 17.45
CA VAL A 463 -15.71 7.02 16.61
C VAL A 463 -15.46 8.27 17.46
N LEU A 464 -16.24 8.48 18.52
CA LEU A 464 -16.07 9.64 19.41
C LEU A 464 -14.72 9.61 20.10
N ILE A 465 -14.29 8.46 20.62
CA ILE A 465 -12.96 8.30 21.21
C ILE A 465 -11.89 8.69 20.19
N GLU A 466 -11.98 8.23 18.95
CA GLU A 466 -10.99 8.55 17.91
C GLU A 466 -10.98 10.04 17.52
N ILE A 467 -12.15 10.68 17.44
CA ILE A 467 -12.25 12.15 17.27
C ILE A 467 -11.44 12.87 18.35
N LEU A 468 -11.48 12.39 19.60
CA LEU A 468 -10.74 12.98 20.70
C LEU A 468 -9.25 12.57 20.72
N LEU A 469 -8.89 11.39 20.22
CA LEU A 469 -7.52 10.85 20.26
C LEU A 469 -6.64 11.35 19.11
N GLN A 470 -7.18 11.57 17.91
CA GLN A 470 -6.38 11.98 16.74
C GLN A 470 -5.65 13.33 16.94
N PRO A 471 -6.25 14.38 17.54
CA PRO A 471 -5.52 15.60 17.87
C PRO A 471 -4.32 15.38 18.82
N CYS A 472 -4.38 14.37 19.70
CA CYS A 472 -3.25 14.00 20.56
C CYS A 472 -2.10 13.38 19.73
N GLY A 473 -2.41 12.52 18.76
CA GLY A 473 -1.44 11.95 17.83
C GLY A 473 -0.81 13.02 16.93
N TRP A 474 -1.63 13.94 16.43
CA TRP A 474 -1.15 15.09 15.65
C TRP A 474 -0.23 16.00 16.48
N LEU A 475 -0.63 16.36 17.71
CA LEU A 475 0.19 17.22 18.58
C LEU A 475 1.51 16.52 18.97
N SER A 476 1.49 15.21 19.17
CA SER A 476 2.71 14.44 19.45
C SER A 476 3.68 14.45 18.26
N SER A 477 3.15 14.33 17.05
CA SER A 477 3.91 14.45 15.80
C SER A 477 4.49 15.87 15.63
N TYR A 478 3.64 16.88 15.84
CA TYR A 478 4.03 18.29 15.81
C TYR A 478 5.15 18.62 16.82
N ASN A 479 5.13 17.99 18.01
CA ASN A 479 6.15 18.17 19.05
C ASN A 479 7.45 17.39 18.76
N GLY A 480 7.53 16.65 17.65
CA GLY A 480 8.74 15.99 17.20
C GLY A 480 9.11 14.71 17.96
N PHE A 481 8.19 14.10 18.70
CA PHE A 481 8.50 12.86 19.46
C PHE A 481 8.95 11.69 18.57
N ALA A 482 8.48 11.63 17.31
CA ALA A 482 8.99 10.71 16.30
C ALA A 482 10.11 11.34 15.46
N ALA A 483 9.92 12.58 15.00
CA ALA A 483 10.86 13.23 14.08
C ALA A 483 12.27 13.47 14.66
N ASN A 484 12.37 13.68 15.96
CA ASN A 484 13.65 13.90 16.63
C ASN A 484 14.43 12.60 16.89
N ARG A 485 13.91 11.44 16.47
CA ARG A 485 14.52 10.13 16.67
C ARG A 485 15.26 9.66 15.42
N SER A 486 16.34 8.91 15.63
CA SER A 486 17.07 8.23 14.56
C SER A 486 16.42 6.91 14.12
N ASP A 487 15.66 6.28 15.01
CA ASP A 487 14.92 5.03 14.79
C ASP A 487 13.46 5.29 14.38
N ASP A 488 12.87 4.32 13.70
CA ASP A 488 11.44 4.33 13.39
C ASP A 488 10.66 3.85 14.62
N VAL A 489 9.53 4.50 14.87
CA VAL A 489 8.65 4.21 16.01
C VAL A 489 7.21 4.07 15.56
N VAL A 490 6.43 3.37 16.36
CA VAL A 490 4.98 3.23 16.24
C VAL A 490 4.31 3.90 17.43
N PHE A 491 3.08 4.36 17.24
CA PHE A 491 2.32 5.11 18.25
C PHE A 491 1.11 4.27 18.70
N ARG A 492 0.96 4.08 20.02
CA ARG A 492 -0.13 3.30 20.59
C ARG A 492 -0.80 4.03 21.74
N ASN A 493 -2.12 4.02 21.77
CA ASN A 493 -2.87 4.42 22.96
C ASN A 493 -2.65 3.38 24.07
N LEU A 494 -2.48 3.84 25.32
CA LEU A 494 -2.14 2.98 26.45
C LEU A 494 -3.22 3.02 27.52
N ASP A 495 -3.58 4.20 27.99
CA ASP A 495 -4.47 4.34 29.14
C ASP A 495 -5.48 5.45 28.88
N GLY A 496 -6.69 5.27 29.40
CA GLY A 496 -7.71 6.29 29.48
C GLY A 496 -8.29 6.32 30.89
N GLY A 497 -8.38 7.50 31.48
CA GLY A 497 -8.92 7.71 32.82
C GLY A 497 -9.71 9.01 32.89
N ASP A 498 -10.48 9.17 33.96
CA ASP A 498 -11.38 10.32 34.16
C ASP A 498 -12.30 10.57 32.94
N ILE A 499 -12.72 9.50 32.26
CA ILE A 499 -13.54 9.62 31.06
C ILE A 499 -14.99 9.81 31.47
N LEU A 500 -15.60 10.86 30.94
CA LEU A 500 -17.01 11.18 31.18
C LEU A 500 -17.65 11.69 29.88
N LEU A 501 -18.66 10.96 29.40
CA LEU A 501 -19.56 11.47 28.38
C LEU A 501 -20.62 12.32 29.07
N HIS A 502 -20.63 13.63 28.81
CA HIS A 502 -21.61 14.55 29.36
C HIS A 502 -22.92 14.52 28.57
N ARG A 503 -22.82 14.38 27.24
CA ARG A 503 -23.94 14.30 26.32
C ARG A 503 -23.51 13.66 24.99
N PRO A 504 -24.45 13.11 24.20
CA PRO A 504 -24.14 12.60 22.88
C PRO A 504 -23.62 13.68 21.93
N ALA A 505 -22.60 13.32 21.13
CA ALA A 505 -22.20 14.10 19.96
C ALA A 505 -23.13 13.81 18.77
N ARG A 506 -23.45 14.82 17.97
CA ARG A 506 -24.32 14.72 16.79
C ARG A 506 -23.70 15.43 15.58
N VAL A 507 -24.40 15.39 14.45
CA VAL A 507 -24.05 16.17 13.23
C VAL A 507 -23.75 17.63 13.57
N GLY A 508 -22.69 18.17 12.98
CA GLY A 508 -22.17 19.51 13.24
C GLY A 508 -20.71 19.51 13.68
N THR A 509 -20.20 20.67 14.08
CA THR A 509 -18.78 20.83 14.40
C THR A 509 -18.50 20.44 15.86
N LEU A 510 -17.59 19.49 16.04
CA LEU A 510 -16.96 19.18 17.32
C LEU A 510 -15.63 19.92 17.41
N ARG A 511 -15.38 20.55 18.56
CA ARG A 511 -14.09 21.17 18.87
C ARG A 511 -13.39 20.40 19.97
N VAL A 512 -12.20 19.93 19.67
CA VAL A 512 -11.34 19.15 20.57
C VAL A 512 -10.16 20.00 20.99
N THR A 513 -10.00 20.17 22.30
CA THR A 513 -8.83 20.80 22.92
C THR A 513 -8.02 19.73 23.62
N SER A 514 -6.79 19.50 23.16
CA SER A 514 -5.88 18.51 23.74
C SER A 514 -4.65 19.21 24.32
N ARG A 515 -4.42 19.03 25.62
CA ARG A 515 -3.27 19.58 26.36
C ARG A 515 -2.29 18.46 26.70
N LEU A 516 -1.04 18.59 26.28
CA LEU A 516 0.06 17.69 26.65
C LEU A 516 0.49 17.97 28.11
N GLU A 517 -0.11 17.29 29.09
CA GLU A 517 0.14 17.55 30.51
C GLU A 517 1.61 17.29 30.91
N ARG A 518 2.17 16.21 30.38
CA ARG A 518 3.55 15.78 30.63
C ARG A 518 3.95 14.70 29.63
N PHE A 519 5.25 14.43 29.58
CA PHE A 519 5.82 13.27 28.90
C PHE A 519 6.94 12.68 29.76
N ALA A 520 7.23 11.40 29.53
CA ALA A 520 8.26 10.66 30.25
C ALA A 520 9.03 9.79 29.27
N GLU A 521 10.35 9.75 29.42
CA GLU A 521 11.25 8.95 28.60
C GLU A 521 11.94 7.91 29.47
N GLY A 522 12.01 6.68 28.98
CA GLY A 522 12.67 5.59 29.70
C GLY A 522 12.64 4.29 28.90
N GLY A 523 13.72 3.51 28.99
CA GLY A 523 13.81 2.20 28.34
C GLY A 523 13.62 2.25 26.82
N GLY A 524 14.09 3.31 26.15
CA GLY A 524 13.96 3.50 24.70
C GLY A 524 12.57 3.93 24.22
N SER A 525 11.59 4.04 25.12
CA SER A 525 10.22 4.46 24.83
C SER A 525 9.92 5.85 25.39
N THR A 526 8.96 6.54 24.77
CA THR A 526 8.45 7.83 25.26
C THR A 526 6.95 7.70 25.50
N ILE A 527 6.47 8.07 26.69
CA ILE A 527 5.04 8.11 27.01
C ILE A 527 4.60 9.55 27.16
N VAL A 528 3.56 9.94 26.44
CA VAL A 528 2.93 11.26 26.45
C VAL A 528 1.57 11.18 27.11
N PHE A 529 1.22 12.18 27.92
CA PHE A 529 -0.01 12.21 28.72
C PHE A 529 -0.81 13.46 28.38
N PHE A 530 -2.11 13.28 28.13
CA PHE A 530 -3.00 14.33 27.68
C PHE A 530 -4.22 14.48 28.59
N GLU A 531 -4.68 15.72 28.71
CA GLU A 531 -6.04 16.07 29.10
C GLU A 531 -6.77 16.55 27.84
N VAL A 532 -7.98 16.05 27.62
CA VAL A 532 -8.76 16.30 26.41
C VAL A 532 -10.18 16.72 26.77
N VAL A 533 -10.64 17.79 26.14
CA VAL A 533 -12.01 18.29 26.25
C VAL A 533 -12.60 18.42 24.85
N CYS A 534 -13.77 17.81 24.64
CA CYS A 534 -14.55 17.93 23.43
C CYS A 534 -15.81 18.75 23.71
N THR A 535 -16.10 19.70 22.82
CA THR A 535 -17.27 20.59 22.89
C THR A 535 -18.04 20.59 21.58
N GLN A 536 -19.34 20.87 21.65
CA GLN A 536 -20.20 21.12 20.50
C GLN A 536 -21.02 22.38 20.77
N GLY A 537 -20.71 23.48 20.09
CA GLY A 537 -21.18 24.80 20.52
C GLY A 537 -20.58 25.17 21.88
N ASP A 538 -21.42 25.62 22.82
CA ASP A 538 -21.01 25.98 24.17
C ASP A 538 -21.06 24.80 25.17
N ASP A 539 -21.58 23.65 24.73
CA ASP A 539 -21.76 22.47 25.58
C ASP A 539 -20.55 21.54 25.55
N ILE A 540 -20.17 21.02 26.72
CA ILE A 540 -19.17 19.95 26.84
C ILE A 540 -19.82 18.64 26.41
N VAL A 541 -19.18 17.94 25.49
CA VAL A 541 -19.58 16.61 25.01
C VAL A 541 -18.90 15.52 25.84
N MET A 542 -17.58 15.57 25.95
CA MET A 542 -16.79 14.53 26.60
C MET A 542 -15.49 15.09 27.15
N THR A 543 -15.08 14.63 28.33
CA THR A 543 -13.76 14.90 28.92
C THR A 543 -13.03 13.59 29.14
N MET A 544 -11.71 13.60 29.01
CA MET A 544 -10.88 12.45 29.37
C MET A 544 -9.43 12.84 29.64
N LYS A 545 -8.73 11.98 30.38
CA LYS A 545 -7.27 11.92 30.37
C LYS A 545 -6.83 10.66 29.63
N THR A 546 -5.75 10.76 28.87
CA THR A 546 -5.24 9.62 28.12
C THR A 546 -3.73 9.63 28.00
N ALA A 547 -3.14 8.47 27.75
CA ALA A 547 -1.70 8.32 27.52
C ALA A 547 -1.43 7.53 26.24
N PHE A 548 -0.35 7.90 25.56
CA PHE A 548 0.16 7.17 24.40
C PHE A 548 1.65 6.92 24.54
N GLY A 549 2.12 5.86 23.89
CA GLY A 549 3.53 5.52 23.84
C GLY A 549 4.09 5.48 22.42
N PHE A 550 5.33 5.93 22.28
CA PHE A 550 6.19 5.68 21.14
C PHE A 550 7.08 4.47 21.45
N PHE A 551 6.95 3.42 20.64
CA PHE A 551 7.65 2.16 20.80
C PHE A 551 8.43 1.80 19.54
N SER A 552 9.52 1.07 19.68
CA SER A 552 10.12 0.41 18.53
C SER A 552 9.16 -0.70 18.02
N PRO A 553 9.13 -0.99 16.71
CA PRO A 553 8.35 -2.11 16.19
C PRO A 553 8.68 -3.45 16.86
N GLU A 554 9.95 -3.67 17.23
CA GLU A 554 10.40 -4.87 17.93
C GLU A 554 9.79 -5.01 19.34
N ALA A 555 9.67 -3.91 20.09
CA ALA A 555 9.07 -3.92 21.42
C ALA A 555 7.58 -4.37 21.38
N LEU A 556 6.87 -4.13 20.28
CA LEU A 556 5.49 -4.58 20.11
C LEU A 556 5.36 -6.05 19.67
N LYS A 557 6.41 -6.69 19.15
CA LYS A 557 6.37 -8.12 18.79
C LYS A 557 6.31 -9.03 20.02
N ASN A 558 6.87 -8.59 21.14
CA ASN A 558 6.99 -9.37 22.38
C ASN A 558 6.04 -8.88 23.49
N GLN A 559 4.78 -8.61 23.14
CA GLN A 559 3.79 -8.13 24.11
C GLN A 559 3.37 -9.24 25.07
N VAL A 560 3.28 -8.90 26.36
CA VAL A 560 2.91 -9.83 27.44
C VAL A 560 1.45 -9.66 27.91
N GLY A 561 0.72 -8.69 27.33
CA GLY A 561 -0.67 -8.44 27.70
C GLY A 561 -0.84 -7.80 29.09
N LEU A 562 -2.09 -7.76 29.52
CA LEU A 562 -2.49 -7.48 30.89
C LEU A 562 -2.35 -8.74 31.73
N ARG A 563 -1.96 -8.56 33.00
CA ARG A 563 -1.90 -9.66 33.96
C ARG A 563 -3.31 -10.16 34.26
N VAL A 564 -3.49 -11.47 34.18
CA VAL A 564 -4.74 -12.18 34.46
C VAL A 564 -4.52 -13.26 35.50
N GLU A 565 -5.56 -13.57 36.28
CA GLU A 565 -5.53 -14.68 37.23
C GLU A 565 -5.54 -16.02 36.49
N PRO A 566 -4.94 -17.09 37.05
CA PRO A 566 -5.00 -18.43 36.47
C PRO A 566 -6.45 -18.91 36.30
N GLY A 567 -6.76 -19.58 35.19
CA GLY A 567 -8.11 -20.13 34.92
C GLY A 567 -9.03 -19.20 34.13
N VAL A 568 -8.72 -17.90 34.00
CA VAL A 568 -9.59 -16.95 33.31
C VAL A 568 -9.66 -17.24 31.81
N LEU A 569 -8.54 -17.60 31.18
CA LEU A 569 -8.48 -17.94 29.76
C LEU A 569 -9.32 -19.19 29.45
N GLU A 570 -9.22 -20.20 30.31
CA GLU A 570 -9.99 -21.43 30.22
C GLU A 570 -11.50 -21.16 30.38
N ALA A 571 -11.86 -20.27 31.32
CA ALA A 571 -13.24 -19.87 31.57
C ALA A 571 -13.91 -19.14 30.39
N LEU A 572 -13.14 -18.61 29.43
CA LEU A 572 -13.69 -18.05 28.19
C LEU A 572 -14.25 -19.12 27.26
N SER A 573 -13.82 -20.37 27.40
CA SER A 573 -14.20 -21.49 26.53
C SER A 573 -15.26 -22.40 27.17
N GLU A 574 -15.75 -22.06 28.37
CA GLU A 574 -16.82 -22.81 29.01
C GLU A 574 -18.10 -22.77 28.16
N PRO A 575 -18.89 -23.85 28.12
CA PRO A 575 -20.18 -23.82 27.45
C PRO A 575 -21.13 -22.82 28.12
N ALA A 576 -21.66 -21.89 27.34
CA ALA A 576 -22.69 -20.96 27.82
C ALA A 576 -24.08 -21.59 27.75
N PRO A 577 -24.98 -21.26 28.71
CA PRO A 577 -26.39 -21.59 28.61
C PRO A 577 -27.07 -20.98 27.37
N VAL A 578 -26.57 -19.83 26.91
CA VAL A 578 -27.06 -19.13 25.73
C VAL A 578 -25.87 -18.85 24.80
N THR A 579 -25.91 -19.43 23.60
CA THR A 579 -24.93 -19.17 22.53
C THR A 579 -25.69 -18.77 21.28
N LEU A 580 -25.45 -17.56 20.78
CA LEU A 580 -26.17 -16.99 19.64
C LEU A 580 -25.18 -16.46 18.60
N SER A 581 -25.54 -16.58 17.32
CA SER A 581 -24.90 -15.81 16.25
C SER A 581 -25.28 -14.33 16.39
N TYR A 582 -24.40 -13.42 15.97
CA TYR A 582 -24.68 -11.98 15.97
C TYR A 582 -25.97 -11.61 15.21
N ARG A 583 -26.35 -12.43 14.22
CA ARG A 583 -27.55 -12.24 13.39
C ARG A 583 -28.76 -13.07 13.87
N ASP A 584 -28.71 -13.64 15.07
CA ASP A 584 -29.85 -14.40 15.60
C ASP A 584 -31.05 -13.49 15.89
N THR A 585 -32.26 -13.96 15.61
CA THR A 585 -33.51 -13.20 15.82
C THR A 585 -33.75 -12.73 17.26
N GLN A 586 -33.14 -13.39 18.25
CA GLN A 586 -33.21 -12.96 19.66
C GLN A 586 -32.35 -11.71 19.94
N LEU A 587 -31.35 -11.49 19.08
CA LEU A 587 -30.51 -10.29 19.06
C LEU A 587 -30.90 -9.31 17.94
N ASP A 588 -31.76 -9.72 17.01
CA ASP A 588 -32.27 -8.91 15.90
C ASP A 588 -33.35 -7.90 16.37
N GLY A 589 -33.41 -6.76 15.69
CA GLY A 589 -34.25 -5.60 16.03
C GLY A 589 -33.49 -4.26 16.05
N ALA A 590 -34.22 -3.16 16.23
CA ALA A 590 -33.68 -1.80 16.25
C ALA A 590 -33.68 -1.21 17.67
N PRO A 591 -32.62 -0.51 18.14
CA PRO A 591 -31.20 -0.61 17.82
C PRO A 591 -30.38 -1.11 19.04
N TRP A 592 -29.88 -2.35 18.97
CA TRP A 592 -29.05 -2.94 20.05
C TRP A 592 -27.62 -3.29 19.63
N LEU A 593 -27.38 -3.50 18.34
CA LEU A 593 -26.14 -4.08 17.80
C LEU A 593 -25.77 -3.42 16.46
N ALA A 594 -24.54 -2.93 16.35
CA ALA A 594 -24.07 -2.18 15.19
C ALA A 594 -23.77 -3.09 13.98
N GLN A 595 -24.09 -2.64 12.78
CA GLN A 595 -23.99 -3.43 11.56
C GLN A 595 -22.79 -3.01 10.70
N ASP A 596 -22.56 -3.75 9.62
CA ASP A 596 -21.57 -3.45 8.58
C ASP A 596 -20.17 -3.18 9.17
N ARG A 597 -19.66 -1.95 9.02
CA ARG A 597 -18.32 -1.57 9.48
C ARG A 597 -18.17 -1.54 11.00
N LEU A 598 -19.26 -1.39 11.76
CA LEU A 598 -19.24 -1.44 13.23
C LEU A 598 -19.63 -2.81 13.80
N GLN A 599 -19.87 -3.81 12.95
CA GLN A 599 -19.99 -5.20 13.44
C GLN A 599 -18.60 -5.70 13.86
N VAL A 600 -18.30 -5.59 15.14
CA VAL A 600 -17.01 -5.99 15.76
C VAL A 600 -17.14 -7.20 16.68
N ILE A 601 -18.28 -7.90 16.62
CA ILE A 601 -18.54 -9.21 17.22
C ILE A 601 -19.38 -10.05 16.24
N ASP A 602 -19.14 -11.35 16.21
CA ASP A 602 -19.78 -12.33 15.32
C ASP A 602 -20.66 -13.33 16.10
N ARG A 603 -20.34 -13.57 17.37
CA ARG A 603 -21.02 -14.56 18.24
C ARG A 603 -21.10 -14.04 19.68
N VAL A 604 -22.14 -14.44 20.40
CA VAL A 604 -22.39 -14.06 21.80
C VAL A 604 -22.63 -15.31 22.64
N ASN A 605 -21.89 -15.42 23.75
CA ASN A 605 -22.04 -16.47 24.76
C ASN A 605 -22.43 -15.81 26.09
N PHE A 606 -23.57 -16.17 26.66
CA PHE A 606 -24.16 -15.47 27.81
C PHE A 606 -24.53 -16.40 28.97
N TRP A 607 -24.17 -15.98 30.18
CA TRP A 607 -24.48 -16.62 31.45
C TRP A 607 -25.31 -15.64 32.32
N PRO A 608 -26.64 -15.78 32.38
CA PRO A 608 -27.51 -14.85 33.11
C PRO A 608 -27.15 -14.66 34.60
N GLY A 609 -26.74 -15.74 35.28
CA GLY A 609 -26.27 -15.70 36.68
C GLY A 609 -24.75 -15.70 36.84
N GLY A 610 -24.01 -15.43 35.76
CA GLY A 610 -22.54 -15.42 35.76
C GLY A 610 -21.94 -14.11 36.26
N GLY A 611 -20.60 -14.09 36.34
CA GLY A 611 -19.81 -12.94 36.81
C GLY A 611 -19.77 -12.82 38.33
N GLN A 612 -18.85 -12.02 38.86
CA GLN A 612 -18.61 -11.94 40.31
C GLN A 612 -19.84 -11.46 41.10
N ALA A 613 -20.65 -10.57 40.53
CA ALA A 613 -21.89 -10.08 41.15
C ALA A 613 -23.10 -11.01 40.93
N GLY A 614 -22.98 -12.05 40.09
CA GLY A 614 -24.08 -12.93 39.72
C GLY A 614 -25.18 -12.26 38.89
N LEU A 615 -24.90 -11.10 38.28
CA LEU A 615 -25.86 -10.29 37.52
C LEU A 615 -25.79 -10.53 36.01
N GLY A 616 -24.82 -11.31 35.54
CA GLY A 616 -24.64 -11.64 34.14
C GLY A 616 -23.17 -11.54 33.70
N ARG A 617 -22.72 -12.54 32.94
CA ARG A 617 -21.44 -12.56 32.23
C ARG A 617 -21.68 -12.83 30.76
N CYS A 618 -21.00 -12.11 29.89
CA CYS A 618 -21.08 -12.30 28.45
C CYS A 618 -19.67 -12.37 27.83
N VAL A 619 -19.44 -13.31 26.93
CA VAL A 619 -18.24 -13.42 26.12
C VAL A 619 -18.66 -13.36 24.65
N ALA A 620 -18.33 -12.27 23.98
CA ALA A 620 -18.55 -12.13 22.55
C ALA A 620 -17.26 -12.44 21.77
N GLU A 621 -17.37 -13.04 20.59
CA GLU A 621 -16.22 -13.42 19.78
C GLU A 621 -16.26 -12.75 18.40
N PHE A 622 -15.11 -12.46 17.81
CA PHE A 622 -14.98 -11.94 16.44
C PHE A 622 -13.84 -12.63 15.72
N ASP A 623 -14.09 -13.14 14.52
CA ASP A 623 -13.05 -13.74 13.68
C ASP A 623 -12.26 -12.64 12.98
N VAL A 624 -10.95 -12.58 13.26
CA VAL A 624 -10.08 -11.57 12.67
C VAL A 624 -9.87 -11.91 11.20
N ARG A 625 -10.23 -10.97 10.33
CA ARG A 625 -10.05 -11.08 8.88
C ARG A 625 -8.96 -10.10 8.45
N PRO A 626 -7.87 -10.54 7.80
CA PRO A 626 -6.78 -9.66 7.36
C PRO A 626 -7.25 -8.46 6.52
N GLU A 627 -8.31 -8.64 5.75
CA GLU A 627 -8.93 -7.63 4.88
C GLU A 627 -9.92 -6.70 5.61
N ALA A 628 -10.06 -6.81 6.94
CA ALA A 628 -10.98 -5.98 7.69
C ALA A 628 -10.66 -4.49 7.47
N TRP A 629 -11.71 -3.70 7.15
CA TRP A 629 -11.58 -2.32 6.67
C TRP A 629 -10.74 -1.43 7.59
N PHE A 630 -10.79 -1.68 8.91
CA PHE A 630 -10.07 -0.88 9.89
C PHE A 630 -8.55 -1.09 9.85
N PHE A 631 -8.05 -2.23 9.38
CA PHE A 631 -6.59 -2.43 9.24
C PHE A 631 -6.02 -1.50 8.16
N LYS A 632 -6.77 -1.29 7.09
CA LYS A 632 -6.43 -0.35 6.02
C LYS A 632 -6.59 1.11 6.43
N ALA A 633 -7.66 1.42 7.17
CA ALA A 633 -8.01 2.80 7.52
C ALA A 633 -7.31 3.35 8.78
N HIS A 634 -6.86 2.49 9.69
CA HIS A 634 -6.41 2.97 11.00
C HIS A 634 -5.00 3.56 11.00
N PHE A 635 -3.98 2.89 10.47
CA PHE A 635 -2.65 3.50 10.27
C PHE A 635 -1.99 2.92 9.02
N PHE A 636 -1.76 3.78 8.03
CA PHE A 636 -1.01 3.43 6.83
C PHE A 636 0.41 2.94 7.20
N GLN A 637 0.83 1.81 6.61
CA GLN A 637 2.09 1.10 6.91
C GLN A 637 2.22 0.48 8.32
N ASP A 638 1.17 0.53 9.15
CA ASP A 638 1.13 -0.05 10.50
C ASP A 638 -0.26 -0.64 10.81
N PRO A 639 -0.70 -1.69 10.09
CA PRO A 639 -2.07 -2.16 10.15
C PRO A 639 -2.37 -2.80 11.50
N VAL A 640 -3.24 -2.15 12.26
CA VAL A 640 -3.63 -2.54 13.61
C VAL A 640 -5.08 -2.17 13.87
N GLN A 641 -5.83 -2.98 14.63
CA GLN A 641 -7.18 -2.60 15.03
C GLN A 641 -7.12 -1.40 16.00
N PRO A 642 -7.95 -0.36 15.80
CA PRO A 642 -8.16 0.68 16.80
C PRO A 642 -8.59 0.10 18.15
N GLY A 643 -7.94 0.52 19.24
CA GLY A 643 -8.35 0.11 20.60
C GLY A 643 -9.78 0.55 20.95
N SER A 644 -10.24 1.64 20.35
CA SER A 644 -11.62 2.13 20.40
C SER A 644 -12.65 1.10 19.87
N LEU A 645 -12.29 0.26 18.88
CA LEU A 645 -13.14 -0.83 18.41
C LEU A 645 -13.18 -2.01 19.39
N GLY A 646 -12.13 -2.24 20.18
CA GLY A 646 -12.17 -3.21 21.28
C GLY A 646 -13.11 -2.78 22.40
N LEU A 647 -13.14 -1.48 22.71
CA LEU A 647 -14.13 -0.90 23.64
C LEU A 647 -15.55 -0.99 23.09
N GLU A 648 -15.73 -0.72 21.80
CA GLU A 648 -17.01 -0.91 21.11
C GLU A 648 -17.48 -2.36 21.24
N ALA A 649 -16.63 -3.34 20.96
CA ALA A 649 -16.98 -4.76 21.05
C ALA A 649 -17.47 -5.17 22.45
N MET A 650 -16.81 -4.69 23.52
CA MET A 650 -17.28 -4.88 24.90
C MET A 650 -18.60 -4.16 25.17
N GLN A 651 -18.82 -2.98 24.60
CA GLN A 651 -20.09 -2.28 24.69
C GLN A 651 -21.21 -3.08 24.01
N GLN A 652 -20.99 -3.61 22.80
CA GLN A 652 -21.98 -4.43 22.09
C GLN A 652 -22.30 -5.72 22.86
N ALA A 653 -21.27 -6.35 23.44
CA ALA A 653 -21.45 -7.51 24.32
C ALA A 653 -22.31 -7.15 25.54
N ALA A 654 -22.13 -5.97 26.13
CA ALA A 654 -22.96 -5.49 27.22
C ALA A 654 -24.40 -5.23 26.78
N ARG A 655 -24.66 -4.57 25.65
CA ARG A 655 -26.02 -4.40 25.09
C ARG A 655 -26.72 -5.75 24.85
N ALA A 656 -25.99 -6.72 24.29
CA ALA A 656 -26.49 -8.08 24.12
C ALA A 656 -26.84 -8.72 25.48
N ALA A 657 -25.99 -8.57 26.48
CA ALA A 657 -26.26 -9.07 27.83
C ALA A 657 -27.50 -8.41 28.47
N VAL A 658 -27.65 -7.08 28.37
CA VAL A 658 -28.84 -6.36 28.87
C VAL A 658 -30.11 -6.90 28.21
N ARG A 659 -30.08 -7.11 26.89
CA ARG A 659 -31.19 -7.68 26.14
C ARG A 659 -31.53 -9.11 26.58
N LEU A 660 -30.52 -9.97 26.70
CA LEU A 660 -30.69 -11.38 27.08
C LEU A 660 -31.06 -11.56 28.56
N SER A 661 -30.73 -10.59 29.42
CA SER A 661 -31.20 -10.53 30.81
C SER A 661 -32.68 -10.11 30.94
N GLY A 662 -33.33 -9.69 29.84
CA GLY A 662 -34.70 -9.17 29.87
C GLY A 662 -34.82 -7.77 30.49
N LEU A 663 -33.71 -7.04 30.60
CA LEU A 663 -33.68 -5.64 31.08
C LEU A 663 -34.01 -4.63 29.99
N ALA A 664 -34.07 -5.08 28.74
CA ALA A 664 -34.50 -4.31 27.57
C ALA A 664 -35.44 -5.16 26.70
N ASP A 665 -36.44 -4.51 26.11
CA ASP A 665 -37.39 -5.11 25.17
C ASP A 665 -37.16 -4.63 23.73
N GLY A 666 -38.04 -5.03 22.81
CA GLY A 666 -37.93 -4.70 21.39
C GLY A 666 -38.24 -3.23 21.02
N ALA A 667 -38.68 -2.41 21.98
CA ALA A 667 -38.98 -0.99 21.79
C ALA A 667 -37.98 -0.07 22.51
N THR A 668 -37.08 -0.64 23.32
CA THR A 668 -36.08 0.08 24.09
C THR A 668 -35.09 0.82 23.17
N ALA A 669 -34.46 1.88 23.63
CA ALA A 669 -33.36 2.56 22.95
C ALA A 669 -32.12 2.52 23.82
N PHE A 670 -30.98 2.12 23.27
CA PHE A 670 -29.71 2.15 23.99
C PHE A 670 -28.98 3.47 23.76
N GLU A 671 -28.46 4.05 24.84
CA GLU A 671 -27.35 4.99 24.73
C GLU A 671 -26.08 4.21 24.33
N PRO A 672 -25.32 4.65 23.31
CA PRO A 672 -24.06 4.01 22.94
C PRO A 672 -23.07 3.94 24.11
N VAL A 673 -23.01 4.99 24.94
CA VAL A 673 -22.42 4.96 26.29
C VAL A 673 -23.33 5.76 27.21
N ALA A 674 -23.52 5.24 28.42
CA ALA A 674 -24.31 5.92 29.45
C ALA A 674 -23.74 7.30 29.77
N SER A 675 -24.45 8.37 29.41
CA SER A 675 -24.06 9.74 29.77
C SER A 675 -24.04 9.89 31.29
N GLY A 676 -23.06 10.61 31.83
CA GLY A 676 -22.88 10.80 33.27
C GLY A 676 -22.19 9.63 34.00
N GLN A 677 -21.97 8.48 33.34
CA GLN A 677 -21.23 7.36 33.92
C GLN A 677 -19.74 7.47 33.57
N SER A 678 -18.89 7.57 34.58
CA SER A 678 -17.44 7.58 34.39
C SER A 678 -16.87 6.19 34.16
N PHE A 679 -15.87 6.07 33.28
CA PHE A 679 -15.17 4.81 33.05
C PHE A 679 -13.68 5.04 32.78
N SER A 680 -12.92 3.93 32.67
CA SER A 680 -11.49 3.95 32.35
C SER A 680 -11.11 2.73 31.52
N TRP A 681 -10.01 2.82 30.78
CA TRP A 681 -9.44 1.69 30.05
C TRP A 681 -7.92 1.58 30.18
N LYS A 682 -7.42 0.37 29.93
CA LYS A 682 -5.99 0.08 29.76
C LYS A 682 -5.78 -0.82 28.56
N PHE A 683 -4.78 -0.50 27.75
CA PHE A 683 -4.35 -1.24 26.57
C PHE A 683 -2.90 -1.70 26.71
N ARG A 684 -2.65 -3.00 26.63
CA ARG A 684 -1.31 -3.64 26.70
C ARG A 684 -1.15 -4.73 25.64
N GLY A 685 -1.65 -4.46 24.44
CA GLY A 685 -1.39 -5.31 23.29
C GLY A 685 -2.02 -4.75 22.03
N GLN A 686 -2.08 -5.55 20.98
CA GLN A 686 -2.66 -5.14 19.71
C GLN A 686 -3.28 -6.32 18.96
N VAL A 687 -4.27 -6.02 18.12
CA VAL A 687 -4.81 -6.95 17.12
C VAL A 687 -4.24 -6.55 15.77
N ILE A 688 -3.59 -7.49 15.09
CA ILE A 688 -2.97 -7.31 13.77
C ILE A 688 -3.54 -8.34 12.77
N PRO A 689 -3.35 -8.14 11.45
CA PRO A 689 -3.88 -9.04 10.42
C PRO A 689 -3.54 -10.53 10.59
N THR A 690 -2.47 -10.90 11.28
CA THR A 690 -2.06 -12.30 11.48
C THR A 690 -2.76 -12.99 12.66
N ASN A 691 -3.52 -12.26 13.48
CA ASN A 691 -4.29 -12.86 14.58
C ASN A 691 -5.50 -13.66 14.06
N GLY A 692 -5.96 -14.64 14.83
CA GLY A 692 -7.07 -15.50 14.44
C GLY A 692 -8.43 -15.03 14.95
N ARG A 693 -8.51 -14.64 16.23
CA ARG A 693 -9.79 -14.34 16.87
C ARG A 693 -9.65 -13.35 18.01
N THR A 694 -10.68 -12.55 18.26
CA THR A 694 -10.80 -11.76 19.49
C THR A 694 -11.97 -12.21 20.35
N ARG A 695 -11.87 -12.01 21.67
CA ARG A 695 -12.92 -12.31 22.66
C ARG A 695 -13.12 -11.12 23.58
N SER A 696 -14.34 -10.59 23.61
CA SER A 696 -14.77 -9.48 24.48
C SER A 696 -15.60 -10.04 25.64
N GLU A 697 -14.99 -10.15 26.81
CA GLU A 697 -15.65 -10.55 28.05
C GLU A 697 -16.16 -9.31 28.78
N ILE A 698 -17.41 -9.36 29.25
CA ILE A 698 -17.99 -8.39 30.17
C ILE A 698 -18.67 -9.09 31.34
N GLU A 699 -18.63 -8.43 32.51
CA GLU A 699 -19.34 -8.83 33.72
C GLU A 699 -20.15 -7.66 34.27
N ILE A 700 -21.45 -7.86 34.41
CA ILE A 700 -22.36 -6.85 34.97
C ILE A 700 -22.05 -6.66 36.45
N GLN A 701 -21.74 -5.43 36.84
CA GLN A 701 -21.40 -5.04 38.22
C GLN A 701 -22.62 -4.49 38.97
N SER A 702 -23.47 -3.73 38.28
CA SER A 702 -24.69 -3.20 38.89
C SER A 702 -25.77 -2.95 37.84
N VAL A 703 -27.02 -3.02 38.29
CA VAL A 703 -28.22 -2.66 37.53
C VAL A 703 -28.99 -1.67 38.39
N THR A 704 -29.21 -0.46 37.88
CA THR A 704 -29.92 0.60 38.58
C THR A 704 -31.14 1.00 37.77
N GLN A 705 -32.32 0.93 38.39
CA GLN A 705 -33.55 1.44 37.82
C GLN A 705 -33.57 2.97 37.96
N GLU A 706 -33.67 3.67 36.84
CA GLU A 706 -33.92 5.11 36.76
C GLU A 706 -35.40 5.33 36.37
N ASP A 707 -35.90 6.56 36.42
CA ASP A 707 -37.33 6.86 36.21
C ASP A 707 -37.84 6.43 34.82
N ASP A 708 -37.02 6.60 33.77
CA ASP A 708 -37.30 6.27 32.37
C ASP A 708 -36.21 5.41 31.73
N ALA A 709 -35.35 4.79 32.54
CA ALA A 709 -34.21 4.03 32.03
C ALA A 709 -33.75 2.93 32.99
N VAL A 710 -32.90 2.05 32.48
CA VAL A 710 -32.08 1.11 33.27
C VAL A 710 -30.62 1.39 32.97
N LEU A 711 -29.85 1.71 34.00
CA LEU A 711 -28.39 1.84 33.91
C LEU A 711 -27.73 0.53 34.31
N VAL A 712 -26.95 -0.05 33.40
CA VAL A 712 -26.15 -1.24 33.63
C VAL A 712 -24.68 -0.86 33.56
N VAL A 713 -23.95 -1.07 34.65
CA VAL A 713 -22.50 -0.81 34.73
C VAL A 713 -21.76 -2.15 34.69
N PHE A 714 -20.72 -2.24 33.88
CA PHE A 714 -19.93 -3.46 33.70
C PHE A 714 -18.43 -3.18 33.70
N ASN A 715 -17.67 -4.24 34.00
CA ASN A 715 -16.24 -4.31 33.74
C ASN A 715 -16.02 -5.26 32.56
N GLY A 716 -14.96 -5.03 31.78
CA GLY A 716 -14.68 -5.85 30.61
C GLY A 716 -13.20 -6.13 30.40
N ARG A 717 -12.94 -7.24 29.72
CA ARG A 717 -11.62 -7.68 29.25
C ARG A 717 -11.70 -8.04 27.78
N PHE A 718 -10.69 -7.64 27.03
CA PHE A 718 -10.59 -7.93 25.61
C PHE A 718 -9.35 -8.77 25.34
N TRP A 719 -9.54 -9.88 24.63
CA TRP A 719 -8.51 -10.85 24.32
C TRP A 719 -8.29 -10.93 22.81
N VAL A 720 -7.05 -11.14 22.41
CA VAL A 720 -6.67 -11.53 21.05
C VAL A 720 -5.95 -12.86 21.13
N ASP A 721 -6.46 -13.85 20.41
CA ASP A 721 -6.10 -15.24 20.58
C ASP A 721 -6.09 -15.57 22.08
N ASP A 722 -4.95 -15.91 22.68
CA ASP A 722 -4.83 -16.26 24.10
C ASP A 722 -4.31 -15.13 25.01
N LEU A 723 -4.14 -13.93 24.48
CA LEU A 723 -3.56 -12.79 25.19
C LEU A 723 -4.65 -11.78 25.61
N CYS A 724 -4.77 -11.49 26.90
CA CYS A 724 -5.60 -10.39 27.40
C CYS A 724 -4.90 -9.06 27.11
N ILE A 725 -5.48 -8.22 26.26
CA ILE A 725 -4.83 -6.99 25.81
C ILE A 725 -5.50 -5.74 26.32
N TYR A 726 -6.83 -5.72 26.50
CA TYR A 726 -7.56 -4.54 26.98
C TYR A 726 -8.38 -4.83 28.23
N GLU A 727 -8.55 -3.81 29.07
CA GLU A 727 -9.45 -3.80 30.23
C GLU A 727 -10.24 -2.50 30.22
N THR A 728 -11.53 -2.58 30.57
CA THR A 728 -12.37 -1.41 30.87
C THR A 728 -13.03 -1.59 32.23
N ILE A 729 -13.09 -0.52 33.01
CA ILE A 729 -13.68 -0.51 34.36
C ILE A 729 -14.77 0.55 34.44
N GLY A 730 -15.97 0.14 34.88
CA GLY A 730 -17.09 1.04 35.16
C GLY A 730 -17.80 1.57 33.91
N MET A 731 -17.67 0.92 32.75
CA MET A 731 -18.36 1.34 31.53
C MET A 731 -19.87 1.07 31.65
N GLY A 732 -20.69 1.98 31.16
CA GLY A 732 -22.14 1.93 31.33
C GLY A 732 -22.91 1.78 30.03
N VAL A 733 -23.96 0.97 30.06
CA VAL A 733 -25.02 0.90 29.06
C VAL A 733 -26.30 1.42 29.70
N ARG A 734 -26.97 2.38 29.07
CA ARG A 734 -28.29 2.85 29.50
C ARG A 734 -29.34 2.46 28.47
N ALA A 735 -30.41 1.83 28.94
CA ALA A 735 -31.53 1.35 28.14
C ALA A 735 -32.78 2.16 28.50
N ARG A 736 -33.45 2.80 27.53
CA ARG A 736 -34.60 3.70 27.72
C ARG A 736 -35.85 3.25 26.99
#